data_AF-T1JJY3-F1
#
_entry.id   AF-T1JJY3-F1
#
_cell.length_a   1.000
_cell.length_b   1.000
_cell.length_c   1.000
_cell.angle_alpha   90.00
_cell.angle_beta   90.00
_cell.angle_gamma   90.00
#
_symmetry.space_group_name_H-M   'P 1'
#
loop_
_entity.id
_entity.type
_entity.pdbx_description
1 polymer ?
#
loop_
_entity_poly.entity_id
_entity_poly.type
_entity_poly.pdbx_seq_one_letter_code
_entity_poly.pdbx_strand_id
1 'polypeptide(L)'
;MAYSLVSIITAGNIQQLRKCLKDGGRIDFADYKGWFPLHEAVFFNRSECVEELLTFRKSSLNWMTHKGETALLLACKHKRDEIVKLLLQHGANPNIHDDSGQLALIWAMRSSLSDECVHMLLESGASLSDALSYAETSQDDVLLKQLCLLPHGICDYDNELINAAECGNFKVIESLISLSRANANHISPYGQTAIHFAIARSAPSRIIDLLLDNMNPQKLGVRCSMSILHFAVEKKRHDTVERLVGMAFPVYSKLESLSCFENYELSPLYAAIQLSDDQSLKLLLKSGVDPNELTASDFSLLSFAIRRHEEKIVKLLIYYGSDVNVCHDKSYVPQAGQCAVANGYLDMLEFLLKIGMRNVTFYNAESKEVTDLWHCLVFSVGFDEDYVAEVLKILWKYEELHVWQMQLKYFKSLSNKFCEMDWSPFIGTPHSLLHLSRLKIRNSIMNRKPPSMYSCICKIQLFEIPVELKTAYREFGTEREAPFSSIRQFIDDLNWKIRRFRRPSGKLHFYTKMAPTTTIETVTIVRPLKVIAFICGLIVILLMILCLASSYWLTADRFRQGLWEHCVDEYAPTPLPFNITDDPGCYRARSMGYIQAAAALCVICLLSDVFATFITGFGLCSKDPQRKYLFYRIAVYVMVFALICVLIALVIYPACFAAEIDYGNRQLWEFGWAYGVGWGAAIFLFGAIVLLLCDKETDEIYYKERTIIHENGDSKA
;
A
#
# COMPACT_ATOMS: atom_id res chain seq x y z
N MET A 1 72.66 -34.15 -23.77
CA MET A 1 71.60 -34.46 -22.80
C MET A 1 70.60 -33.32 -22.84
N ALA A 2 69.42 -33.54 -23.42
CA ALA A 2 68.34 -32.57 -23.32
C ALA A 2 67.82 -32.62 -21.89
N TYR A 3 68.14 -31.62 -21.07
CA TYR A 3 67.50 -31.48 -19.77
C TYR A 3 66.01 -31.25 -20.02
N SER A 4 65.16 -32.02 -19.33
CA SER A 4 63.72 -31.77 -19.36
C SER A 4 63.47 -30.35 -18.86
N LEU A 5 62.52 -29.63 -19.46
CA LEU A 5 62.14 -28.28 -19.01
C LEU A 5 61.86 -28.26 -17.49
N VAL A 6 61.28 -29.34 -16.97
CA VAL A 6 61.04 -29.54 -15.52
C VAL A 6 62.35 -29.61 -14.73
N SER A 7 63.38 -30.32 -15.22
CA SER A 7 64.67 -30.39 -14.51
C SER A 7 65.42 -29.05 -14.53
N ILE A 8 65.20 -28.22 -15.56
CA ILE A 8 65.73 -26.85 -15.62
C ILE A 8 65.04 -25.95 -14.59
N ILE A 9 63.71 -26.02 -14.49
CA ILE A 9 62.90 -25.24 -13.53
C ILE A 9 63.20 -25.67 -12.10
N THR A 10 63.23 -26.97 -11.81
CA THR A 10 63.56 -27.49 -10.46
C THR A 10 64.95 -27.03 -10.00
N ALA A 11 65.94 -26.99 -10.91
CA ALA A 11 67.28 -26.48 -10.64
C ALA A 11 67.35 -24.95 -10.52
N GLY A 12 66.33 -24.21 -10.97
CA GLY A 12 66.31 -22.75 -11.00
C GLY A 12 67.29 -22.14 -12.01
N ASN A 13 67.69 -22.87 -13.05
CA ASN A 13 68.69 -22.39 -14.01
C ASN A 13 68.04 -21.47 -15.07
N ILE A 14 67.97 -20.18 -14.76
CA ILE A 14 67.33 -19.16 -15.59
C ILE A 14 67.94 -19.03 -16.99
N GLN A 15 69.27 -19.20 -17.13
CA GLN A 15 69.94 -19.11 -18.42
C GLN A 15 69.58 -20.29 -19.33
N GLN A 16 69.53 -21.49 -18.77
CA GLN A 16 69.07 -22.67 -19.50
C GLN A 16 67.58 -22.60 -19.83
N LEU A 17 66.76 -22.02 -18.93
CA LEU A 17 65.33 -21.81 -19.18
C LEU A 17 65.12 -20.86 -20.36
N ARG A 18 65.73 -19.68 -20.35
CA ARG A 18 65.67 -18.70 -21.45
C ARG A 18 66.13 -19.30 -22.78
N LYS A 19 67.21 -20.08 -22.76
CA LYS A 19 67.70 -20.79 -23.95
C LYS A 19 66.66 -21.79 -24.46
N CYS A 20 66.12 -22.62 -23.57
CA CYS A 20 65.11 -23.62 -23.93
C CYS A 20 63.83 -22.98 -24.48
N LEU A 21 63.38 -21.85 -23.92
CA LEU A 21 62.22 -21.10 -24.42
C LEU A 21 62.48 -20.49 -25.80
N LYS A 22 63.68 -19.93 -26.06
CA LYS A 22 64.09 -19.43 -27.38
C LYS A 22 64.19 -20.54 -28.43
N ASP A 23 64.64 -21.71 -28.03
CA ASP A 23 64.76 -22.90 -28.89
C ASP A 23 63.39 -23.57 -29.17
N GLY A 24 62.28 -22.94 -28.77
CA GLY A 24 60.92 -23.42 -29.04
C GLY A 24 60.36 -24.40 -28.00
N GLY A 25 60.84 -24.32 -26.75
CA GLY A 25 60.36 -25.11 -25.63
C GLY A 25 58.84 -25.07 -25.49
N ARG A 26 58.23 -26.26 -25.33
CA ARG A 26 56.78 -26.41 -25.14
C ARG A 26 56.42 -26.17 -23.68
N ILE A 27 55.57 -25.17 -23.43
CA ILE A 27 55.10 -24.79 -22.08
C ILE A 27 53.61 -25.07 -21.85
N ASP A 28 52.94 -25.57 -22.88
CA ASP A 28 51.52 -25.85 -22.99
C ASP A 28 51.15 -27.32 -22.74
N PHE A 29 52.13 -28.14 -22.35
CA PHE A 29 51.90 -29.54 -22.00
C PHE A 29 51.98 -29.74 -20.50
N ALA A 30 50.95 -30.39 -19.97
CA ALA A 30 50.90 -30.86 -18.61
C ALA A 30 51.59 -32.22 -18.45
N ASP A 31 52.13 -32.49 -17.26
CA ASP A 31 52.56 -33.83 -16.86
C ASP A 31 51.35 -34.75 -16.54
N TYR A 32 51.61 -35.95 -16.02
CA TYR A 32 50.58 -36.93 -15.66
C TYR A 32 49.67 -36.50 -14.48
N LYS A 33 50.00 -35.41 -13.80
CA LYS A 33 49.19 -34.79 -12.72
C LYS A 33 48.45 -33.54 -13.20
N GLY A 34 48.56 -33.18 -14.48
CA GLY A 34 47.99 -31.94 -15.00
C GLY A 34 48.90 -30.73 -14.75
N TRP A 35 50.17 -30.93 -14.36
CA TRP A 35 51.07 -29.83 -14.02
C TRP A 35 51.75 -29.27 -15.25
N PHE A 36 51.47 -27.99 -15.50
CA PHE A 36 52.20 -27.18 -16.47
C PHE A 36 53.52 -26.66 -15.87
N PRO A 37 54.51 -26.31 -16.69
CA PRO A 37 55.78 -25.74 -16.22
C PRO A 37 55.63 -24.53 -15.28
N LEU A 38 54.56 -23.75 -15.43
CA LEU A 38 54.23 -22.66 -14.50
C LEU A 38 53.91 -23.17 -13.09
N HIS A 39 53.12 -24.24 -12.96
CA HIS A 39 52.81 -24.86 -11.66
C HIS A 39 54.07 -25.40 -10.97
N GLU A 40 54.96 -26.04 -11.73
CA GLU A 40 56.25 -26.51 -11.23
C GLU A 40 57.11 -25.36 -10.70
N ALA A 41 57.20 -24.26 -11.46
CA ALA A 41 57.96 -23.08 -11.04
C ALA A 41 57.42 -22.46 -9.74
N VAL A 42 56.10 -22.39 -9.59
CA VAL A 42 55.43 -21.90 -8.36
C VAL A 42 55.71 -22.84 -7.17
N PHE A 43 55.55 -24.15 -7.36
CA PHE A 43 55.74 -25.14 -6.30
C PHE A 43 57.18 -25.16 -5.77
N PHE A 44 58.17 -25.10 -6.66
CA PHE A 44 59.59 -25.02 -6.30
C PHE A 44 60.06 -23.61 -5.89
N ASN A 45 59.15 -22.63 -5.81
CA ASN A 45 59.42 -21.26 -5.41
C ASN A 45 60.51 -20.57 -6.26
N ARG A 46 60.40 -20.68 -7.59
CA ARG A 46 61.36 -20.12 -8.55
C ARG A 46 60.80 -18.84 -9.17
N SER A 47 60.79 -17.74 -8.42
CA SER A 47 60.22 -16.45 -8.85
C SER A 47 60.76 -15.96 -10.20
N GLU A 48 62.07 -16.02 -10.43
CA GLU A 48 62.69 -15.66 -11.71
C GLU A 48 62.21 -16.54 -12.88
N CYS A 49 62.03 -17.85 -12.64
CA CYS A 49 61.49 -18.75 -13.65
C CYS A 49 60.00 -18.47 -13.90
N VAL A 50 59.24 -18.11 -12.87
CA VAL A 50 57.83 -17.70 -13.02
C VAL A 50 57.76 -16.45 -13.90
N GLU A 51 58.51 -15.40 -13.60
CA GLU A 51 58.51 -14.15 -14.36
C GLU A 51 58.86 -14.36 -15.86
N GLU A 52 59.89 -15.18 -16.14
CA GLU A 52 60.24 -15.52 -17.53
C GLU A 52 59.14 -16.33 -18.25
N LEU A 53 58.50 -17.27 -17.55
CA LEU A 53 57.40 -18.06 -18.11
C LEU A 53 56.17 -17.18 -18.36
N LEU A 54 55.88 -16.19 -17.50
CA LEU A 54 54.77 -15.24 -17.66
C LEU A 54 55.01 -14.25 -18.80
N THR A 55 56.26 -13.83 -19.02
CA THR A 55 56.63 -12.94 -20.13
C THR A 55 56.51 -13.63 -21.49
N PHE A 56 56.62 -14.96 -21.51
CA PHE A 56 56.47 -15.74 -22.73
C PHE A 56 54.98 -15.89 -23.11
N ARG A 57 54.56 -15.22 -24.20
CA ARG A 57 53.16 -15.07 -24.68
C ARG A 57 52.30 -16.34 -24.85
N LYS A 58 52.83 -17.53 -24.56
CA LYS A 58 52.09 -18.82 -24.63
C LYS A 58 51.67 -19.38 -23.27
N SER A 59 52.11 -18.81 -22.15
CA SER A 59 51.75 -19.31 -20.82
C SER A 59 50.36 -18.77 -20.42
N SER A 60 49.39 -19.64 -20.18
CA SER A 60 48.11 -19.22 -19.57
C SER A 60 48.24 -19.22 -18.05
N LEU A 61 47.88 -18.10 -17.44
CA LEU A 61 47.86 -17.91 -15.97
C LEU A 61 46.80 -18.77 -15.27
N ASN A 62 45.75 -19.14 -16.01
CA ASN A 62 44.54 -19.78 -15.47
C ASN A 62 44.44 -21.26 -15.84
N TRP A 63 45.52 -21.89 -16.32
CA TRP A 63 45.53 -23.34 -16.47
C TRP A 63 45.42 -24.01 -15.10
N MET A 64 44.75 -25.16 -15.07
CA MET A 64 44.45 -25.89 -13.85
C MET A 64 45.13 -27.25 -13.88
N THR A 65 45.57 -27.71 -12.71
CA THR A 65 45.99 -29.10 -12.50
C THR A 65 44.78 -30.04 -12.52
N HIS A 66 45.01 -31.37 -12.42
CA HIS A 66 43.92 -32.33 -12.24
C HIS A 66 43.13 -32.18 -10.94
N LYS A 67 43.53 -31.27 -10.04
CA LYS A 67 42.81 -30.92 -8.80
C LYS A 67 42.06 -29.58 -8.90
N GLY A 68 41.97 -29.00 -10.11
CA GLY A 68 41.41 -27.66 -10.30
C GLY A 68 42.30 -26.51 -9.81
N GLU A 69 43.54 -26.79 -9.38
CA GLU A 69 44.42 -25.78 -8.80
C GLU A 69 45.09 -24.95 -9.92
N THR A 70 44.96 -23.63 -9.87
CA THR A 70 45.72 -22.70 -10.71
C THR A 70 47.08 -22.39 -10.09
N ALA A 71 47.97 -21.77 -10.88
CA ALA A 71 49.25 -21.25 -10.37
C ALA A 71 49.07 -20.30 -9.18
N LEU A 72 48.03 -19.46 -9.18
CA LEU A 72 47.73 -18.53 -8.09
C LEU A 72 47.25 -19.27 -6.82
N LEU A 73 46.39 -20.28 -6.98
CA LEU A 73 45.93 -21.11 -5.86
C LEU A 73 47.09 -21.86 -5.19
N LEU A 74 48.01 -22.44 -5.99
CA LEU A 74 49.22 -23.08 -5.46
C LEU A 74 50.13 -22.10 -4.73
N ALA A 75 50.29 -20.88 -5.25
CA ALA A 75 51.11 -19.85 -4.60
C ALA A 75 50.53 -19.46 -3.23
N CYS A 76 49.21 -19.30 -3.13
CA CYS A 76 48.51 -19.01 -1.86
C CYS A 76 48.62 -20.19 -0.88
N LYS A 77 48.36 -21.41 -1.34
CA LYS A 77 48.44 -22.64 -0.53
C LYS A 77 49.84 -22.89 0.05
N HIS A 78 50.89 -22.52 -0.67
CA HIS A 78 52.28 -22.71 -0.27
C HIS A 78 52.95 -21.46 0.35
N LYS A 79 52.19 -20.40 0.65
CA LYS A 79 52.68 -19.17 1.29
C LYS A 79 53.81 -18.49 0.50
N ARG A 80 53.60 -18.31 -0.81
CA ARG A 80 54.60 -17.75 -1.74
C ARG A 80 54.27 -16.31 -2.11
N ASP A 81 54.45 -15.39 -1.17
CA ASP A 81 54.04 -13.99 -1.29
C ASP A 81 54.55 -13.32 -2.58
N GLU A 82 55.87 -13.36 -2.85
CA GLU A 82 56.46 -12.76 -4.05
C GLU A 82 55.84 -13.29 -5.35
N ILE A 83 55.52 -14.58 -5.40
CA ILE A 83 54.93 -15.23 -6.57
C ILE A 83 53.45 -14.86 -6.71
N VAL A 84 52.72 -14.71 -5.60
CA VAL A 84 51.35 -14.17 -5.61
C VAL A 84 51.36 -12.76 -6.21
N LYS A 85 52.31 -11.91 -5.79
CA LYS A 85 52.45 -10.55 -6.33
C LYS A 85 52.67 -10.56 -7.84
N LEU A 86 53.62 -11.37 -8.32
CA LEU A 86 53.93 -11.50 -9.75
C LEU A 86 52.73 -12.02 -10.57
N LEU A 87 52.01 -13.04 -10.08
CA LEU A 87 50.87 -13.62 -10.80
C LEU A 87 49.71 -12.62 -10.93
N LEU A 88 49.43 -11.85 -9.87
CA LEU A 88 48.37 -10.84 -9.89
C LEU A 88 48.71 -9.65 -10.80
N GLN A 89 49.96 -9.19 -10.80
CA GLN A 89 50.44 -8.13 -11.70
C GLN A 89 50.29 -8.51 -13.19
N HIS A 90 50.41 -9.79 -13.52
CA HIS A 90 50.21 -10.31 -14.87
C HIS A 90 48.72 -10.64 -15.18
N GLY A 91 47.79 -10.40 -14.26
CA GLY A 91 46.35 -10.55 -14.49
C GLY A 91 45.79 -11.96 -14.25
N ALA A 92 46.38 -12.73 -13.32
CA ALA A 92 45.79 -14.00 -12.89
C ALA A 92 44.39 -13.79 -12.29
N ASN A 93 43.43 -14.65 -12.63
CA ASN A 93 42.07 -14.54 -12.10
C ASN A 93 41.99 -15.11 -10.66
N PRO A 94 41.66 -14.29 -9.63
CA PRO A 94 41.58 -14.76 -8.26
C PRO A 94 40.31 -15.54 -7.92
N ASN A 95 39.30 -15.53 -8.79
CA ASN A 95 37.96 -16.11 -8.55
C ASN A 95 37.80 -17.53 -9.08
N ILE A 96 38.89 -18.21 -9.43
CA ILE A 96 38.84 -19.63 -9.83
C ILE A 96 38.87 -20.49 -8.57
N HIS A 97 37.99 -21.50 -8.53
CA HIS A 97 37.89 -22.46 -7.43
C HIS A 97 38.64 -23.75 -7.76
N ASP A 98 39.31 -24.32 -6.76
CA ASP A 98 39.79 -25.70 -6.84
C ASP A 98 38.65 -26.72 -6.66
N ASP A 99 38.95 -28.01 -6.83
CA ASP A 99 37.96 -29.09 -6.65
C ASP A 99 37.39 -29.18 -5.22
N SER A 100 38.01 -28.48 -4.24
CA SER A 100 37.51 -28.36 -2.87
C SER A 100 36.62 -27.13 -2.65
N GLY A 101 36.32 -26.38 -3.72
CA GLY A 101 35.53 -25.16 -3.71
C GLY A 101 36.27 -23.93 -3.22
N GLN A 102 37.58 -24.01 -2.97
CA GLN A 102 38.36 -22.91 -2.40
C GLN A 102 38.94 -22.00 -3.48
N LEU A 103 38.80 -20.70 -3.28
CA LEU A 103 39.39 -19.64 -4.10
C LEU A 103 40.64 -19.03 -3.44
N ALA A 104 41.36 -18.17 -4.15
CA ALA A 104 42.69 -17.68 -3.74
C ALA A 104 42.67 -16.95 -2.37
N LEU A 105 41.66 -16.12 -2.11
CA LEU A 105 41.46 -15.44 -0.82
C LEU A 105 41.28 -16.40 0.36
N ILE A 106 40.54 -17.51 0.18
CA ILE A 106 40.33 -18.51 1.25
C ILE A 106 41.66 -19.18 1.62
N TRP A 107 42.44 -19.57 0.61
CA TRP A 107 43.77 -20.13 0.83
C TRP A 107 44.72 -19.11 1.48
N ALA A 108 44.64 -17.84 1.09
CA ALA A 108 45.44 -16.76 1.68
C ALA A 108 45.16 -16.60 3.18
N MET A 109 43.88 -16.63 3.57
CA MET A 109 43.46 -16.55 4.98
C MET A 109 43.95 -17.76 5.79
N ARG A 110 43.65 -18.97 5.32
CA ARG A 110 44.01 -20.22 6.03
C ARG A 110 45.51 -20.41 6.15
N SER A 111 46.26 -19.95 5.15
CA SER A 111 47.71 -20.10 5.11
C SER A 111 48.43 -18.95 5.81
N SER A 112 47.72 -17.95 6.35
CA SER A 112 48.30 -16.78 7.00
C SER A 112 49.34 -16.08 6.10
N LEU A 113 48.96 -15.79 4.86
CA LEU A 113 49.75 -14.95 3.97
C LEU A 113 49.89 -13.53 4.55
N SER A 114 50.89 -12.77 4.07
CA SER A 114 51.02 -11.37 4.47
C SER A 114 49.77 -10.56 4.11
N ASP A 115 49.45 -9.59 4.97
CA ASP A 115 48.32 -8.67 4.77
C ASP A 115 48.40 -7.96 3.41
N GLU A 116 49.61 -7.65 2.94
CA GLU A 116 49.87 -7.06 1.62
C GLU A 116 49.37 -7.95 0.47
N CYS A 117 49.62 -9.26 0.52
CA CYS A 117 49.15 -10.19 -0.50
C CYS A 117 47.63 -10.35 -0.46
N VAL A 118 47.06 -10.32 0.75
CA VAL A 118 45.60 -10.31 0.92
C VAL A 118 45.04 -9.06 0.28
N HIS A 119 45.51 -7.87 0.62
CA HIS A 119 45.06 -6.62 0.00
C HIS A 119 45.15 -6.64 -1.53
N MET A 120 46.26 -7.11 -2.10
CA MET A 120 46.38 -7.18 -3.56
C MET A 120 45.43 -8.17 -4.23
N LEU A 121 45.09 -9.29 -3.58
CA LEU A 121 44.06 -10.21 -4.10
C LEU A 121 42.72 -9.49 -4.25
N LEU A 122 42.41 -8.61 -3.31
CA LEU A 122 41.16 -7.87 -3.25
C LEU A 122 41.13 -6.74 -4.28
N GLU A 123 42.23 -6.00 -4.42
CA GLU A 123 42.42 -5.02 -5.50
C GLU A 123 42.32 -5.67 -6.88
N SER A 124 42.76 -6.93 -7.01
CA SER A 124 42.67 -7.71 -8.25
C SER A 124 41.28 -8.34 -8.48
N GLY A 125 40.28 -8.00 -7.66
CA GLY A 125 38.88 -8.40 -7.83
C GLY A 125 38.51 -9.76 -7.23
N ALA A 126 39.22 -10.24 -6.20
CA ALA A 126 38.83 -11.44 -5.47
C ALA A 126 37.45 -11.30 -4.79
N SER A 127 36.59 -12.29 -4.97
CA SER A 127 35.21 -12.31 -4.47
C SER A 127 35.16 -12.63 -2.97
N LEU A 128 34.85 -11.62 -2.16
CA LEU A 128 34.64 -11.78 -0.72
C LEU A 128 33.33 -12.54 -0.42
N SER A 129 32.27 -12.33 -1.20
CA SER A 129 30.98 -13.00 -1.03
C SER A 129 31.10 -14.51 -1.22
N ASP A 130 31.88 -14.95 -2.20
CA ASP A 130 32.11 -16.37 -2.43
C ASP A 130 32.96 -16.98 -1.31
N ALA A 131 33.89 -16.20 -0.74
CA ALA A 131 34.67 -16.62 0.43
C ALA A 131 33.81 -16.73 1.71
N LEU A 132 32.90 -15.77 1.94
CA LEU A 132 31.98 -15.77 3.08
C LEU A 132 30.96 -16.92 2.98
N SER A 133 30.33 -17.09 1.82
CA SER A 133 29.37 -18.19 1.61
C SER A 133 30.02 -19.56 1.76
N TYR A 134 31.27 -19.72 1.34
CA TYR A 134 32.04 -20.94 1.61
C TYR A 134 32.30 -21.13 3.11
N ALA A 135 32.70 -20.07 3.83
CA ALA A 135 32.94 -20.16 5.27
C ALA A 135 31.67 -20.55 6.06
N GLU A 136 30.51 -20.02 5.66
CA GLU A 136 29.20 -20.36 6.24
C GLU A 136 28.79 -21.81 5.96
N THR A 137 28.86 -22.23 4.69
CA THR A 137 28.49 -23.59 4.29
C THR A 137 29.43 -24.64 4.89
N SER A 138 30.71 -24.31 5.06
CA SER A 138 31.70 -25.18 5.71
C SER A 138 31.73 -25.08 7.24
N GLN A 139 30.95 -24.17 7.85
CA GLN A 139 30.93 -23.90 9.29
C GLN A 139 32.32 -23.58 9.87
N ASP A 140 33.17 -22.91 9.10
CA ASP A 140 34.53 -22.54 9.51
C ASP A 140 34.53 -21.17 10.21
N ASP A 141 34.18 -21.17 11.51
CA ASP A 141 34.10 -19.97 12.36
C ASP A 141 35.40 -19.16 12.41
N VAL A 142 36.56 -19.81 12.21
CA VAL A 142 37.87 -19.15 12.26
C VAL A 142 38.08 -18.35 10.97
N LEU A 143 37.81 -18.98 9.83
CA LEU A 143 37.86 -18.33 8.52
C LEU A 143 36.85 -17.18 8.43
N LEU A 144 35.62 -17.41 8.93
CA LEU A 144 34.56 -16.39 8.94
C LEU A 144 34.99 -15.16 9.76
N LYS A 145 35.58 -15.37 10.94
CA LYS A 145 36.15 -14.27 11.74
C LYS A 145 37.27 -13.54 11.02
N GLN A 146 38.17 -14.24 10.34
CA GLN A 146 39.28 -13.63 9.61
C GLN A 146 38.79 -12.80 8.41
N LEU A 147 37.84 -13.33 7.64
CA LEU A 147 37.26 -12.63 6.49
C LEU A 147 36.51 -11.36 6.93
N CYS A 148 35.76 -11.41 8.04
CA CYS A 148 35.12 -10.23 8.63
C CYS A 148 36.10 -9.19 9.21
N LEU A 149 37.37 -9.56 9.43
CA LEU A 149 38.40 -8.65 9.94
C LEU A 149 39.22 -8.00 8.82
N LEU A 150 39.03 -8.41 7.56
CA LEU A 150 39.80 -7.87 6.44
C LEU A 150 39.43 -6.42 6.16
N PRO A 151 40.41 -5.49 6.15
CA PRO A 151 40.18 -4.13 5.73
C PRO A 151 40.14 -4.11 4.20
N HIS A 152 38.95 -4.23 3.62
CA HIS A 152 38.79 -4.00 2.19
C HIS A 152 38.60 -2.53 1.89
N GLY A 153 39.53 -1.95 1.12
CA GLY A 153 39.51 -0.57 0.62
C GLY A 153 38.42 -0.25 -0.41
N ILE A 154 37.19 -0.72 -0.20
CA ILE A 154 35.95 -0.28 -0.88
C ILE A 154 34.82 -0.25 0.16
N CYS A 155 35.12 0.24 1.37
CA CYS A 155 34.25 0.06 2.53
C CYS A 155 32.98 0.92 2.41
N ASP A 156 31.88 0.27 2.07
CA ASP A 156 30.59 0.64 2.63
C ASP A 156 30.54 0.16 4.08
N TYR A 157 31.13 0.95 4.99
CA TYR A 157 31.15 0.67 6.43
C TYR A 157 29.75 0.48 7.01
N ASP A 158 28.75 1.04 6.33
CA ASP A 158 27.39 1.00 6.76
C ASP A 158 26.74 -0.37 6.50
N ASN A 159 27.04 -0.98 5.35
CA ASN A 159 26.67 -2.37 5.06
C ASN A 159 27.44 -3.37 5.92
N GLU A 160 28.73 -3.11 6.21
CA GLU A 160 29.51 -3.97 7.11
C GLU A 160 28.94 -3.99 8.54
N LEU A 161 28.44 -2.84 9.02
CA LEU A 161 27.76 -2.77 10.31
C LEU A 161 26.47 -3.61 10.34
N ILE A 162 25.71 -3.62 9.24
CA ILE A 162 24.50 -4.44 9.09
C ILE A 162 24.85 -5.92 9.07
N ASN A 163 25.84 -6.33 8.27
CA ASN A 163 26.30 -7.71 8.18
C ASN A 163 26.83 -8.21 9.54
N ALA A 164 27.62 -7.39 10.24
CA ALA A 164 28.11 -7.73 11.57
C ALA A 164 26.96 -7.94 12.58
N ALA A 165 25.89 -7.14 12.49
CA ALA A 165 24.68 -7.31 13.30
C ALA A 165 23.87 -8.55 12.91
N GLU A 166 23.78 -8.85 11.61
CA GLU A 166 23.13 -10.05 11.08
C GLU A 166 23.84 -11.33 11.53
N CYS A 167 25.18 -11.36 11.47
CA CYS A 167 25.98 -12.48 11.94
C CYS A 167 26.06 -12.57 13.48
N GLY A 168 25.59 -11.56 14.22
CA GLY A 168 25.68 -11.50 15.69
C GLY A 168 27.10 -11.24 16.21
N ASN A 169 27.98 -10.64 15.39
CA ASN A 169 29.36 -10.34 15.76
C ASN A 169 29.48 -9.00 16.50
N PHE A 170 29.07 -9.01 17.76
CA PHE A 170 28.97 -7.81 18.60
C PHE A 170 30.29 -7.05 18.80
N LYS A 171 31.44 -7.74 18.76
CA LYS A 171 32.77 -7.09 18.91
C LYS A 171 33.11 -6.20 17.71
N VAL A 172 32.71 -6.63 16.50
CA VAL A 172 32.89 -5.84 15.28
C VAL A 172 32.00 -4.62 15.32
N ILE A 173 30.74 -4.75 15.77
CA ILE A 173 29.82 -3.63 15.97
C ILE A 173 30.42 -2.58 16.93
N GLU A 174 30.94 -3.01 18.10
CA GLU A 174 31.59 -2.09 19.04
C GLU A 174 32.77 -1.37 18.39
N SER A 175 33.59 -2.09 17.61
CA SER A 175 34.77 -1.53 16.95
C SER A 175 34.39 -0.53 15.85
N LEU A 176 33.39 -0.83 15.03
CA LEU A 176 32.95 0.02 13.92
C LEU A 176 32.33 1.34 14.43
N ILE A 177 31.52 1.27 15.49
CA ILE A 177 30.85 2.44 16.06
C ILE A 177 31.77 3.24 16.98
N SER A 178 32.61 2.60 17.80
CA SER A 178 33.57 3.33 18.66
C SER A 178 34.59 4.13 17.87
N LEU A 179 34.92 3.68 16.66
CA LEU A 179 35.77 4.41 15.72
C LEU A 179 34.99 5.42 14.87
N SER A 180 33.67 5.56 15.08
CA SER A 180 32.77 6.43 14.30
C SER A 180 32.88 6.23 12.78
N ARG A 181 33.13 4.98 12.35
CA ARG A 181 33.37 4.63 10.95
C ARG A 181 32.10 4.25 10.18
N ALA A 182 31.05 3.82 10.88
CA ALA A 182 29.80 3.37 10.28
C ALA A 182 28.61 4.19 10.78
N ASN A 183 27.67 4.48 9.88
CA ASN A 183 26.42 5.16 10.18
C ASN A 183 25.39 4.17 10.73
N ALA A 184 25.05 4.31 12.01
CA ALA A 184 24.04 3.46 12.66
C ALA A 184 22.63 3.60 12.06
N ASN A 185 22.36 4.68 11.31
CA ASN A 185 21.07 4.90 10.63
C ASN A 185 21.00 4.30 9.22
N HIS A 186 22.08 3.68 8.73
CA HIS A 186 22.07 3.12 7.39
C HIS A 186 21.08 1.97 7.27
N ILE A 187 20.42 1.92 6.12
CA ILE A 187 19.28 1.07 5.83
C ILE A 187 19.69 0.09 4.73
N SER A 188 19.47 -1.20 4.96
CA SER A 188 19.66 -2.25 3.97
C SER A 188 18.71 -2.08 2.78
N PRO A 189 18.95 -2.76 1.65
CA PRO A 189 18.00 -2.82 0.54
C PRO A 189 16.60 -3.33 0.93
N TYR A 190 16.49 -4.03 2.06
CA TYR A 190 15.25 -4.56 2.62
C TYR A 190 14.57 -3.61 3.62
N GLY A 191 15.08 -2.38 3.81
CA GLY A 191 14.52 -1.42 4.76
C GLY A 191 14.92 -1.65 6.21
N GLN A 192 15.98 -2.42 6.48
CA GLN A 192 16.40 -2.78 7.85
C GLN A 192 17.75 -2.16 8.20
N THR A 193 17.87 -1.63 9.40
CA THR A 193 19.12 -1.09 9.96
C THR A 193 19.83 -2.14 10.83
N ALA A 194 21.09 -1.92 11.19
CA ALA A 194 21.87 -2.83 12.03
C ALA A 194 21.18 -3.17 13.38
N ILE A 195 20.44 -2.22 13.96
CA ILE A 195 19.70 -2.45 15.21
C ILE A 195 18.56 -3.47 15.05
N HIS A 196 17.95 -3.60 13.86
CA HIS A 196 16.92 -4.62 13.62
C HIS A 196 17.49 -6.01 13.83
N PHE A 197 18.63 -6.28 13.19
CA PHE A 197 19.32 -7.56 13.29
C PHE A 197 19.86 -7.79 14.71
N ALA A 198 20.39 -6.74 15.35
CA ALA A 198 20.85 -6.82 16.73
C ALA A 198 19.72 -7.22 17.70
N ILE A 199 18.52 -6.63 17.56
CA ILE A 199 17.35 -7.00 18.37
C ILE A 199 16.90 -8.42 18.04
N ALA A 200 16.79 -8.77 16.75
CA ALA A 200 16.35 -10.09 16.29
C ALA A 200 17.26 -11.23 16.77
N ARG A 201 18.58 -11.01 16.81
CA ARG A 201 19.60 -11.96 17.30
C ARG A 201 19.81 -11.92 18.81
N SER A 202 18.94 -11.24 19.53
CA SER A 202 19.03 -11.10 20.98
C SER A 202 20.39 -10.53 21.46
N ALA A 203 20.90 -9.48 20.82
CA ALA A 203 22.14 -8.81 21.21
C ALA A 203 22.11 -8.32 22.67
N PRO A 204 23.27 -8.23 23.36
CA PRO A 204 23.36 -7.67 24.70
C PRO A 204 22.86 -6.22 24.75
N SER A 205 22.22 -5.80 25.85
CA SER A 205 21.69 -4.44 26.01
C SER A 205 22.74 -3.37 25.72
N ARG A 206 24.00 -3.59 26.16
CA ARG A 206 25.14 -2.70 25.87
C ARG A 206 25.35 -2.41 24.37
N ILE A 207 25.15 -3.39 23.51
CA ILE A 207 25.32 -3.24 22.05
C ILE A 207 24.15 -2.48 21.45
N ILE A 208 22.93 -2.81 21.90
CA ILE A 208 21.73 -2.07 21.51
C ILE A 208 21.87 -0.62 21.94
N ASP A 209 22.38 -0.38 23.14
CA ASP A 209 22.56 0.95 23.69
C ASP A 209 23.57 1.75 22.91
N LEU A 210 24.70 1.14 22.57
CA LEU A 210 25.73 1.74 21.73
C LEU A 210 25.23 2.06 20.32
N LEU A 211 24.37 1.21 19.74
CA LEU A 211 23.70 1.48 18.47
C LEU A 211 22.73 2.66 18.60
N LEU A 212 21.85 2.63 19.61
CA LEU A 212 20.86 3.67 19.88
C LEU A 212 21.50 5.04 20.13
N ASP A 213 22.57 5.10 20.93
CA ASP A 213 23.29 6.33 21.26
C ASP A 213 23.88 7.00 20.00
N ASN A 214 24.16 6.22 18.95
CA ASN A 214 24.68 6.69 17.66
C ASN A 214 23.62 6.78 16.56
N MET A 215 22.36 6.48 16.87
CA MET A 215 21.22 6.63 15.97
C MET A 215 20.56 7.99 16.10
N ASN A 216 19.99 8.48 15.00
CA ASN A 216 19.13 9.66 14.99
C ASN A 216 17.74 9.27 14.49
N PRO A 217 16.72 9.25 15.36
CA PRO A 217 15.37 8.81 14.99
C PRO A 217 14.73 9.67 13.89
N GLN A 218 15.11 10.94 13.76
CA GLN A 218 14.57 11.84 12.72
C GLN A 218 15.08 11.52 11.31
N LYS A 219 16.23 10.84 11.21
CA LYS A 219 16.81 10.43 9.93
C LYS A 219 16.29 9.07 9.45
N LEU A 220 15.60 8.31 10.32
CA LEU A 220 14.96 7.06 9.93
C LEU A 220 13.62 7.35 9.27
N GLY A 221 13.36 6.67 8.15
CA GLY A 221 12.02 6.65 7.56
C GLY A 221 11.00 6.04 8.53
N VAL A 222 9.76 6.51 8.44
CA VAL A 222 8.60 6.09 9.26
C VAL A 222 8.44 4.57 9.36
N ARG A 223 8.74 3.84 8.28
CA ARG A 223 8.65 2.36 8.24
C ARG A 223 9.74 1.69 9.06
N CYS A 224 10.98 2.19 8.98
CA CYS A 224 12.11 1.64 9.69
C CYS A 224 11.99 1.87 11.20
N SER A 225 11.48 3.03 11.64
CA SER A 225 11.25 3.30 13.06
C SER A 225 10.20 2.38 13.67
N MET A 226 9.10 2.11 12.95
CA MET A 226 8.01 1.23 13.40
C MET A 226 8.43 -0.23 13.52
N SER A 227 9.22 -0.69 12.55
CA SER A 227 9.78 -2.05 12.55
C SER A 227 10.67 -2.31 13.77
N ILE A 228 11.56 -1.37 14.16
CA ILE A 228 12.44 -1.55 15.33
C ILE A 228 11.64 -1.76 16.62
N LEU A 229 10.62 -0.94 16.85
CA LEU A 229 9.77 -1.02 18.04
C LEU A 229 8.96 -2.31 18.06
N HIS A 230 8.46 -2.76 16.90
CA HIS A 230 7.79 -4.05 16.77
C HIS A 230 8.69 -5.22 17.17
N PHE A 231 9.93 -5.30 16.63
CA PHE A 231 10.88 -6.36 16.99
C PHE A 231 11.24 -6.33 18.48
N ALA A 232 11.36 -5.15 19.09
CA ALA A 232 11.65 -5.04 20.53
C ALA A 232 10.52 -5.63 21.39
N VAL A 233 9.26 -5.37 21.02
CA VAL A 233 8.07 -5.95 21.66
C VAL A 233 7.99 -7.45 21.43
N GLU A 234 8.25 -7.91 20.19
CA GLU A 234 8.23 -9.35 19.85
C GLU A 234 9.26 -10.14 20.68
N LYS A 235 10.44 -9.57 20.91
CA LYS A 235 11.49 -10.16 21.74
C LYS A 235 11.31 -9.89 23.24
N LYS A 236 10.22 -9.25 23.67
CA LYS A 236 9.90 -8.90 25.07
C LYS A 236 11.03 -8.14 25.77
N ARG A 237 11.69 -7.23 25.05
CA ARG A 237 12.80 -6.42 25.55
C ARG A 237 12.30 -5.09 26.10
N HIS A 238 11.76 -5.13 27.32
CA HIS A 238 11.16 -3.96 27.97
C HIS A 238 12.11 -2.76 28.07
N ASP A 239 13.38 -3.00 28.42
CA ASP A 239 14.42 -1.96 28.51
C ASP A 239 14.64 -1.25 27.16
N THR A 240 14.66 -2.03 26.07
CA THR A 240 14.82 -1.50 24.71
C THR A 240 13.58 -0.71 24.28
N VAL A 241 12.38 -1.19 24.62
CA VAL A 241 11.11 -0.48 24.35
C VAL A 241 11.07 0.86 25.08
N GLU A 242 11.41 0.88 26.38
CA GLU A 242 11.45 2.11 27.18
C GLU A 242 12.43 3.14 26.58
N ARG A 243 13.61 2.69 26.17
CA ARG A 243 14.63 3.57 25.58
C ARG A 243 14.22 4.12 24.22
N LEU A 244 13.66 3.28 23.35
CA LEU A 244 13.14 3.70 22.04
C LEU A 244 12.02 4.74 22.19
N VAL A 245 11.09 4.52 23.13
CA VAL A 245 10.03 5.48 23.44
C VAL A 245 10.61 6.79 23.98
N GLY A 246 11.59 6.72 24.90
CA GLY A 246 12.25 7.89 25.48
C GLY A 246 13.04 8.74 24.47
N MET A 247 13.55 8.13 23.40
CA MET A 247 14.21 8.83 22.28
C MET A 247 13.23 9.48 21.29
N ALA A 248 11.92 9.47 21.60
CA ALA A 248 10.86 9.99 20.74
C ALA A 248 10.84 9.34 19.34
N PHE A 249 11.18 8.05 19.25
CA PHE A 249 10.91 7.29 18.04
C PHE A 249 9.40 7.36 17.76
N PRO A 250 9.00 7.66 16.53
CA PRO A 250 7.59 7.89 16.25
C PRO A 250 6.84 6.56 16.34
N VAL A 251 5.90 6.51 17.28
CA VAL A 251 4.98 5.40 17.51
C VAL A 251 3.72 5.69 16.71
N TYR A 252 3.72 5.41 15.41
CA TYR A 252 2.58 5.70 14.54
C TYR A 252 1.43 4.72 14.79
N SER A 253 0.21 5.26 14.77
CA SER A 253 -1.06 4.58 15.02
C SER A 253 -2.02 4.64 13.81
N LYS A 254 -1.49 4.80 12.59
CA LYS A 254 -2.34 4.79 11.38
C LYS A 254 -1.57 4.23 10.19
N LEU A 255 -1.97 3.04 9.79
CA LEU A 255 -1.47 2.33 8.60
C LEU A 255 -2.08 2.97 7.34
N GLU A 256 -1.34 3.86 6.68
CA GLU A 256 -1.59 4.09 5.25
C GLU A 256 -1.00 2.91 4.46
N SER A 257 -1.90 2.19 3.81
CA SER A 257 -1.63 1.03 2.97
C SER A 257 -0.54 1.32 1.93
N LEU A 258 0.63 0.71 2.06
CA LEU A 258 1.55 0.61 0.93
C LEU A 258 2.32 -0.70 0.95
N SER A 259 2.20 -1.36 -0.20
CA SER A 259 2.84 -2.59 -0.65
C SER A 259 4.35 -2.60 -0.37
N CYS A 260 4.80 -3.59 0.40
CA CYS A 260 5.71 -4.66 -0.02
C CYS A 260 6.06 -5.48 1.24
N PHE A 261 5.75 -6.78 1.18
CA PHE A 261 5.66 -7.77 2.26
C PHE A 261 4.30 -7.87 2.96
N GLU A 262 3.84 -9.12 3.03
CA GLU A 262 2.46 -9.56 3.21
C GLU A 262 1.93 -9.34 4.63
N ASN A 263 0.71 -8.80 4.73
CA ASN A 263 -0.33 -9.11 5.72
C ASN A 263 0.09 -9.46 7.16
N TYR A 264 0.80 -8.57 7.85
CA TYR A 264 0.76 -8.52 9.32
C TYR A 264 0.45 -7.08 9.76
N GLU A 265 -0.65 -6.92 10.49
CA GLU A 265 -1.10 -5.65 11.07
C GLU A 265 -0.01 -5.11 12.02
N LEU A 266 0.80 -4.17 11.50
CA LEU A 266 2.15 -3.82 11.97
C LEU A 266 2.22 -2.84 13.16
N SER A 267 1.14 -2.66 13.93
CA SER A 267 1.17 -1.77 15.10
C SER A 267 1.92 -2.43 16.27
N PRO A 268 2.98 -1.82 16.85
CA PRO A 268 3.66 -2.33 18.05
C PRO A 268 2.71 -2.46 19.24
N LEU A 269 1.69 -1.61 19.29
CA LEU A 269 0.63 -1.67 20.30
C LEU A 269 -0.23 -2.93 20.13
N TYR A 270 -0.60 -3.26 18.89
CA TYR A 270 -1.29 -4.50 18.57
C TYR A 270 -0.44 -5.74 18.87
N ALA A 271 0.84 -5.72 18.51
CA ALA A 271 1.77 -6.81 18.80
C ALA A 271 1.90 -7.07 20.32
N ALA A 272 1.93 -6.02 21.14
CA ALA A 272 1.95 -6.15 22.60
C ALA A 272 0.69 -6.85 23.13
N ILE A 273 -0.49 -6.52 22.59
CA ILE A 273 -1.76 -7.18 22.94
C ILE A 273 -1.77 -8.63 22.48
N GLN A 274 -1.31 -8.91 21.25
CA GLN A 274 -1.25 -10.25 20.69
C GLN A 274 -0.34 -11.19 21.49
N LEU A 275 0.78 -10.67 22.01
CA LEU A 275 1.76 -11.41 22.80
C LEU A 275 1.47 -11.45 24.31
N SER A 276 0.37 -10.82 24.72
CA SER A 276 -0.02 -10.60 26.12
C SER A 276 1.12 -9.97 26.96
N ASP A 277 1.75 -8.92 26.43
CA ASP A 277 2.85 -8.20 27.08
C ASP A 277 2.35 -6.89 27.71
N ASP A 278 1.96 -6.97 28.99
CA ASP A 278 1.42 -5.85 29.76
C ASP A 278 2.47 -4.75 30.01
N GLN A 279 3.75 -5.10 30.13
CA GLN A 279 4.82 -4.14 30.39
C GLN A 279 5.12 -3.31 29.14
N SER A 280 5.31 -3.96 27.98
CA SER A 280 5.48 -3.25 26.70
C SER A 280 4.26 -2.40 26.39
N LEU A 281 3.04 -2.93 26.59
CA LEU A 281 1.80 -2.19 26.39
C LEU A 281 1.74 -0.92 27.26
N LYS A 282 2.10 -1.04 28.55
CA LYS A 282 2.11 0.11 29.47
C LYS A 282 3.14 1.17 29.06
N LEU A 283 4.33 0.75 28.60
CA LEU A 283 5.36 1.67 28.12
C LEU A 283 4.92 2.42 26.85
N LEU A 284 4.28 1.71 25.92
CA LEU A 284 3.75 2.29 24.69
C LEU A 284 2.61 3.28 24.97
N LEU A 285 1.64 2.93 25.82
CA LEU A 285 0.52 3.81 26.15
C LEU A 285 0.96 5.07 26.91
N LYS A 286 1.99 4.97 27.77
CA LYS A 286 2.60 6.14 28.43
C LYS A 286 3.18 7.15 27.44
N SER A 287 3.57 6.71 26.25
CA SER A 287 4.15 7.58 25.22
C SER A 287 3.13 8.49 24.53
N GLY A 288 1.83 8.31 24.81
CA GLY A 288 0.75 9.13 24.25
C GLY A 288 0.13 8.57 22.97
N VAL A 289 0.32 7.27 22.68
CA VAL A 289 -0.35 6.57 21.58
C VAL A 289 -1.85 6.51 21.83
N ASP A 290 -2.65 6.72 20.78
CA ASP A 290 -4.10 6.63 20.86
C ASP A 290 -4.54 5.17 21.13
N PRO A 291 -5.18 4.88 22.27
CA PRO A 291 -5.67 3.53 22.60
C PRO A 291 -6.93 3.14 21.80
N ASN A 292 -7.46 4.02 20.95
CA ASN A 292 -8.68 3.82 20.14
C ASN A 292 -8.40 3.52 18.67
N GLU A 293 -7.16 3.19 18.33
CA GLU A 293 -6.82 2.73 16.98
C GLU A 293 -7.68 1.53 16.57
N LEU A 294 -8.08 1.50 15.30
CA LEU A 294 -8.80 0.39 14.70
C LEU A 294 -7.81 -0.53 13.98
N THR A 295 -8.04 -1.84 14.05
CA THR A 295 -7.33 -2.83 13.24
C THR A 295 -7.66 -2.65 11.76
N ALA A 296 -6.96 -3.35 10.85
CA ALA A 296 -7.29 -3.31 9.42
C ALA A 296 -8.68 -3.93 9.10
N SER A 297 -9.26 -4.60 10.09
CA SER A 297 -10.59 -5.18 10.09
C SER A 297 -11.63 -4.30 10.81
N ASP A 298 -11.33 -3.02 11.03
CA ASP A 298 -12.17 -2.02 11.71
C ASP A 298 -12.59 -2.39 13.14
N PHE A 299 -11.85 -3.27 13.81
CA PHE A 299 -12.07 -3.61 15.22
C PHE A 299 -11.24 -2.71 16.13
N SER A 300 -11.84 -2.23 17.22
CA SER A 300 -11.11 -1.56 18.30
C SER A 300 -10.12 -2.52 18.97
N LEU A 301 -8.94 -2.01 19.35
CA LEU A 301 -7.95 -2.77 20.14
C LEU A 301 -8.54 -3.35 21.43
N LEU A 302 -9.47 -2.61 22.06
CA LEU A 302 -10.22 -3.06 23.23
C LEU A 302 -11.04 -4.33 22.93
N SER A 303 -11.78 -4.36 21.82
CA SER A 303 -12.56 -5.54 21.42
C SER A 303 -11.68 -6.77 21.14
N PHE A 304 -10.48 -6.56 20.59
CA PHE A 304 -9.50 -7.61 20.36
C PHE A 304 -8.94 -8.17 21.68
N ALA A 305 -8.61 -7.29 22.65
CA ALA A 305 -8.17 -7.72 23.97
C ALA A 305 -9.25 -8.53 24.72
N ILE A 306 -10.52 -8.12 24.62
CA ILE A 306 -11.66 -8.84 25.21
C ILE A 306 -11.79 -10.24 24.59
N ARG A 307 -11.69 -10.36 23.26
CA ARG A 307 -11.74 -11.65 22.55
C ARG A 307 -10.70 -12.65 23.04
N ARG A 308 -9.52 -12.16 23.46
CA ARG A 308 -8.44 -13.00 24.01
C ARG A 308 -8.57 -13.30 25.50
N HIS A 309 -9.59 -12.75 26.18
CA HIS A 309 -9.82 -12.89 27.62
C HIS A 309 -8.67 -12.34 28.48
N GLU A 310 -7.98 -11.30 28.02
CA GLU A 310 -6.82 -10.73 28.70
C GLU A 310 -7.24 -9.59 29.64
N GLU A 311 -7.77 -9.93 30.82
CA GLU A 311 -8.35 -8.95 31.76
C GLU A 311 -7.38 -7.82 32.14
N LYS A 312 -6.09 -8.13 32.34
CA LYS A 312 -5.06 -7.13 32.67
C LYS A 312 -4.88 -6.12 31.54
N ILE A 313 -4.87 -6.58 30.30
CA ILE A 313 -4.71 -5.74 29.11
C ILE A 313 -5.95 -4.89 28.88
N VAL A 314 -7.14 -5.47 29.05
CA VAL A 314 -8.41 -4.74 28.98
C VAL A 314 -8.44 -3.61 30.01
N LYS A 315 -8.07 -3.88 31.27
CA LYS A 315 -8.00 -2.86 32.32
C LYS A 315 -6.96 -1.78 32.01
N LEU A 316 -5.81 -2.13 31.46
CA LEU A 316 -4.79 -1.16 31.06
C LEU A 316 -5.29 -0.25 29.93
N LEU A 317 -5.88 -0.81 28.87
CA LEU A 317 -6.44 -0.05 27.75
C LEU A 317 -7.52 0.95 28.21
N ILE A 318 -8.44 0.50 29.06
CA ILE A 318 -9.48 1.37 29.64
C ILE A 318 -8.86 2.46 30.53
N TYR A 319 -7.86 2.12 31.36
CA TYR A 319 -7.18 3.09 32.21
C TYR A 319 -6.53 4.23 31.40
N TYR A 320 -6.00 3.93 30.21
CA TYR A 320 -5.40 4.92 29.31
C TYR A 320 -6.41 5.59 28.37
N GLY A 321 -7.72 5.31 28.48
CA GLY A 321 -8.78 6.05 27.79
C GLY A 321 -9.36 5.38 26.54
N SER A 322 -9.32 4.04 26.44
CA SER A 322 -10.08 3.34 25.40
C SER A 322 -11.59 3.60 25.51
N ASP A 323 -12.21 3.95 24.39
CA ASP A 323 -13.65 4.12 24.24
C ASP A 323 -14.34 2.76 24.17
N VAL A 324 -15.20 2.51 25.17
CA VAL A 324 -16.00 1.29 25.28
C VAL A 324 -17.17 1.26 24.30
N ASN A 325 -17.49 2.38 23.65
CA ASN A 325 -18.66 2.57 22.80
C ASN A 325 -18.35 2.58 21.30
N VAL A 326 -17.14 2.19 20.89
CA VAL A 326 -16.77 2.11 19.46
C VAL A 326 -17.72 1.14 18.73
N CYS A 327 -18.28 1.61 17.62
CA CYS A 327 -19.29 0.93 16.82
C CYS A 327 -18.76 0.72 15.39
N HIS A 328 -19.16 -0.36 14.70
CA HIS A 328 -18.91 -0.50 13.26
C HIS A 328 -19.81 0.47 12.48
N ASP A 329 -19.37 0.98 11.32
CA ASP A 329 -20.06 1.96 10.45
C ASP A 329 -21.55 1.70 10.13
N LYS A 330 -22.10 0.52 10.42
CA LYS A 330 -23.51 0.15 10.19
C LYS A 330 -24.21 -0.42 11.41
N SER A 331 -23.49 -0.68 12.50
CA SER A 331 -24.05 -1.27 13.71
C SER A 331 -24.03 -0.23 14.81
N TYR A 332 -25.19 0.11 15.37
CA TYR A 332 -25.26 0.97 16.55
C TYR A 332 -24.79 0.25 17.84
N VAL A 333 -24.34 -1.01 17.78
CA VAL A 333 -23.93 -1.80 18.95
C VAL A 333 -22.43 -1.61 19.25
N PRO A 334 -22.04 -1.33 20.51
CA PRO A 334 -20.63 -1.29 20.91
C PRO A 334 -19.90 -2.62 20.67
N GLN A 335 -18.77 -2.56 19.97
CA GLN A 335 -17.96 -3.74 19.61
C GLN A 335 -17.45 -4.51 20.84
N ALA A 336 -17.08 -3.80 21.91
CA ALA A 336 -16.60 -4.41 23.16
C ALA A 336 -17.67 -5.29 23.82
N GLY A 337 -18.90 -4.79 23.93
CA GLY A 337 -20.03 -5.53 24.48
C GLY A 337 -20.42 -6.73 23.61
N GLN A 338 -20.45 -6.54 22.28
CA GLN A 338 -20.69 -7.64 21.34
C GLN A 338 -19.65 -8.75 21.49
N CYS A 339 -18.36 -8.40 21.61
CA CYS A 339 -17.30 -9.38 21.81
C CYS A 339 -17.40 -10.11 23.15
N ALA A 340 -17.75 -9.42 24.24
CA ALA A 340 -17.95 -10.06 25.54
C ALA A 340 -19.08 -11.09 25.51
N VAL A 341 -20.24 -10.73 24.93
CA VAL A 341 -21.40 -11.62 24.83
C VAL A 341 -21.12 -12.81 23.91
N ALA A 342 -20.52 -12.58 22.74
CA ALA A 342 -20.23 -13.63 21.77
C ALA A 342 -19.22 -14.68 22.26
N ASN A 343 -18.43 -14.38 23.30
CA ASN A 343 -17.42 -15.30 23.85
C ASN A 343 -17.78 -15.85 25.25
N GLY A 344 -18.94 -15.51 25.82
CA GLY A 344 -19.30 -16.03 27.15
C GLY A 344 -18.84 -15.19 28.33
N TYR A 345 -18.26 -14.00 28.12
CA TYR A 345 -17.54 -13.24 29.15
C TYR A 345 -18.48 -12.30 29.91
N LEU A 346 -19.39 -12.88 30.70
CA LEU A 346 -20.39 -12.15 31.48
C LEU A 346 -19.78 -11.19 32.52
N ASP A 347 -18.70 -11.60 33.19
CA ASP A 347 -17.98 -10.74 34.14
C ASP A 347 -17.39 -9.50 33.47
N MET A 348 -16.87 -9.67 32.24
CA MET A 348 -16.35 -8.57 31.43
C MET A 348 -17.48 -7.66 30.96
N LEU A 349 -18.62 -8.21 30.57
CA LEU A 349 -19.81 -7.44 30.21
C LEU A 349 -20.30 -6.57 31.38
N GLU A 350 -20.41 -7.15 32.58
CA GLU A 350 -20.79 -6.39 33.78
C GLU A 350 -19.78 -5.29 34.09
N PHE A 351 -18.48 -5.57 33.95
CA PHE A 351 -17.43 -4.58 34.13
C PHE A 351 -17.52 -3.41 33.12
N LEU A 352 -17.76 -3.70 31.84
CA LEU A 352 -17.93 -2.68 30.79
C LEU A 352 -19.16 -1.81 31.02
N LEU A 353 -20.30 -2.41 31.42
CA LEU A 353 -21.53 -1.68 31.77
C LEU A 353 -21.29 -0.74 32.95
N LYS A 354 -20.59 -1.21 33.99
CA LYS A 354 -20.24 -0.39 35.16
C LYS A 354 -19.39 0.84 34.82
N ILE A 355 -18.58 0.76 33.77
CA ILE A 355 -17.69 1.85 33.31
C ILE A 355 -18.42 2.84 32.39
N GLY A 356 -19.65 2.54 31.98
CA GLY A 356 -20.49 3.44 31.18
C GLY A 356 -20.58 3.06 29.70
N MET A 357 -20.43 1.76 29.37
CA MET A 357 -20.84 1.26 28.06
C MET A 357 -22.34 1.51 27.86
N ARG A 358 -22.71 2.25 26.81
CA ARG A 358 -24.10 2.61 26.51
C ARG A 358 -24.84 1.39 25.98
N ASN A 359 -26.07 1.21 26.46
CA ASN A 359 -27.02 0.30 25.84
C ASN A 359 -27.59 0.99 24.60
N VAL A 360 -27.38 0.41 23.42
CA VAL A 360 -27.77 1.07 22.17
C VAL A 360 -28.94 0.35 21.53
N THR A 361 -30.08 1.03 21.57
CA THR A 361 -31.30 0.71 20.81
C THR A 361 -31.09 1.03 19.33
N PHE A 362 -31.43 0.12 18.43
CA PHE A 362 -31.30 0.32 16.98
C PHE A 362 -32.51 1.07 16.41
N TYR A 363 -32.29 1.96 15.43
CA TYR A 363 -33.34 2.47 14.54
C TYR A 363 -33.12 1.91 13.13
N ASN A 364 -34.03 1.05 12.66
CA ASN A 364 -33.95 0.52 11.31
C ASN A 364 -34.57 1.51 10.32
N ALA A 365 -33.76 2.08 9.42
CA ALA A 365 -34.20 3.07 8.44
C ALA A 365 -35.12 2.48 7.34
N GLU A 366 -35.04 1.18 7.06
CA GLU A 366 -35.88 0.51 6.05
C GLU A 366 -37.22 0.06 6.62
N SER A 367 -37.25 -0.45 7.87
CA SER A 367 -38.49 -0.91 8.50
C SER A 367 -39.21 0.15 9.34
N LYS A 368 -38.55 1.28 9.66
CA LYS A 368 -39.01 2.30 10.64
C LYS A 368 -39.33 1.73 12.04
N GLU A 369 -38.81 0.56 12.37
CA GLU A 369 -38.99 -0.08 13.68
C GLU A 369 -37.72 0.02 14.53
N VAL A 370 -37.91 0.27 15.82
CA VAL A 370 -36.85 0.23 16.83
C VAL A 370 -36.73 -1.21 17.28
N THR A 371 -35.61 -1.85 16.99
CA THR A 371 -35.36 -3.22 17.46
C THR A 371 -34.10 -3.21 18.31
N ASP A 372 -34.22 -3.70 19.53
CA ASP A 372 -33.16 -3.67 20.54
C ASP A 372 -32.03 -4.66 20.17
N LEU A 373 -31.01 -4.78 21.04
CA LEU A 373 -29.83 -5.70 21.01
C LEU A 373 -30.08 -7.15 20.53
N TRP A 374 -31.35 -7.53 20.40
CA TRP A 374 -31.93 -8.79 20.01
C TRP A 374 -31.49 -9.29 18.63
N HIS A 375 -31.29 -8.42 17.63
CA HIS A 375 -30.81 -8.90 16.32
C HIS A 375 -29.37 -9.44 16.36
N CYS A 376 -28.51 -8.89 17.25
CA CYS A 376 -27.16 -9.44 17.48
C CYS A 376 -27.22 -10.73 18.31
N LEU A 377 -28.01 -10.78 19.38
CA LEU A 377 -28.19 -11.98 20.21
C LEU A 377 -28.78 -13.17 19.44
N VAL A 378 -29.67 -12.92 18.47
CA VAL A 378 -30.35 -13.97 17.68
C VAL A 378 -29.47 -14.53 16.55
N PHE A 379 -28.48 -13.77 16.05
CA PHE A 379 -27.59 -14.23 14.98
C PHE A 379 -26.19 -14.62 15.45
N SER A 380 -25.73 -14.18 16.62
CA SER A 380 -24.46 -14.63 17.19
C SER A 380 -24.64 -15.96 17.93
N VAL A 381 -24.55 -17.06 17.18
CA VAL A 381 -24.27 -18.42 17.69
C VAL A 381 -25.42 -19.04 18.50
N GLY A 382 -25.63 -20.35 18.36
CA GLY A 382 -26.66 -21.11 19.08
C GLY A 382 -26.40 -21.20 20.58
N PHE A 383 -26.52 -20.09 21.29
CA PHE A 383 -26.50 -20.02 22.75
C PHE A 383 -27.80 -20.60 23.34
N ASP A 384 -27.65 -21.24 24.50
CA ASP A 384 -28.76 -21.81 25.26
C ASP A 384 -29.68 -20.70 25.83
N GLU A 385 -30.98 -20.99 26.00
CA GLU A 385 -31.96 -20.03 26.52
C GLU A 385 -31.56 -19.51 27.91
N ASP A 386 -30.87 -20.35 28.70
CA ASP A 386 -30.35 -20.01 30.02
C ASP A 386 -29.24 -18.93 29.97
N TYR A 387 -28.32 -19.02 29.00
CA TYR A 387 -27.26 -18.02 28.84
C TYR A 387 -27.83 -16.66 28.42
N VAL A 388 -28.85 -16.67 27.55
CA VAL A 388 -29.57 -15.45 27.16
C VAL A 388 -30.27 -14.83 28.38
N ALA A 389 -30.89 -15.65 29.24
CA ALA A 389 -31.51 -15.18 30.47
C ALA A 389 -30.50 -14.53 31.43
N GLU A 390 -29.28 -15.06 31.54
CA GLU A 390 -28.22 -14.47 32.37
C GLU A 390 -27.71 -13.13 31.83
N VAL A 391 -27.47 -13.02 30.51
CA VAL A 391 -27.12 -11.74 29.88
C VAL A 391 -28.21 -10.70 30.13
N LEU A 392 -29.48 -11.08 29.99
CA LEU A 392 -30.62 -10.18 30.24
C LEU A 392 -30.70 -9.73 31.70
N LYS A 393 -30.44 -10.62 32.68
CA LYS A 393 -30.38 -10.23 34.10
C LYS A 393 -29.30 -9.18 34.36
N ILE A 394 -28.14 -9.31 33.71
CA ILE A 394 -27.04 -8.35 33.85
C ILE A 394 -27.44 -7.00 33.23
N LEU A 395 -27.99 -6.99 32.01
CA LEU A 395 -28.44 -5.75 31.36
C LEU A 395 -29.54 -5.05 32.16
N TRP A 396 -30.51 -5.81 32.71
CA TRP A 396 -31.59 -5.30 33.57
C TRP A 396 -31.05 -4.46 34.73
N LYS A 397 -29.96 -4.90 35.35
CA LYS A 397 -29.36 -4.23 36.51
C LYS A 397 -28.84 -2.82 36.20
N TYR A 398 -28.52 -2.51 34.94
CA TYR A 398 -27.86 -1.27 34.54
C TYR A 398 -28.68 -0.39 33.55
N GLU A 399 -29.98 -0.69 33.32
CA GLU A 399 -30.85 0.08 32.40
C GLU A 399 -31.67 1.21 33.07
N GLU A 400 -31.97 2.29 32.31
CA GLU A 400 -32.88 3.38 32.72
C GLU A 400 -34.37 3.09 32.44
N LEU A 401 -35.24 3.65 33.29
CA LEU A 401 -36.69 3.39 33.38
C LEU A 401 -37.52 3.63 32.10
N HIS A 402 -37.02 4.39 31.12
CA HIS A 402 -37.77 4.77 29.91
C HIS A 402 -37.79 3.72 28.79
N VAL A 403 -36.80 2.82 28.73
CA VAL A 403 -36.71 1.76 27.69
C VAL A 403 -37.77 0.67 27.91
N TRP A 404 -38.20 0.50 29.16
CA TRP A 404 -39.17 -0.51 29.61
C TRP A 404 -40.54 -0.45 28.90
N GLN A 405 -40.99 0.74 28.50
CA GLN A 405 -42.31 0.88 27.86
C GLN A 405 -42.36 0.27 26.44
N MET A 406 -41.22 0.17 25.75
CA MET A 406 -41.14 -0.45 24.42
C MET A 406 -40.95 -1.96 24.50
N GLN A 407 -40.13 -2.47 25.43
CA GLN A 407 -39.83 -3.89 25.55
C GLN A 407 -41.01 -4.75 26.04
N LEU A 408 -41.88 -4.21 26.90
CA LEU A 408 -43.11 -4.87 27.36
C LEU A 408 -44.08 -5.25 26.22
N LYS A 409 -44.00 -4.56 25.08
CA LYS A 409 -44.82 -4.83 23.88
C LYS A 409 -44.33 -6.08 23.13
N TYR A 410 -43.02 -6.32 23.12
CA TYR A 410 -42.38 -7.45 22.45
C TYR A 410 -42.39 -8.72 23.30
N PHE A 411 -42.22 -8.60 24.62
CA PHE A 411 -42.27 -9.74 25.55
C PHE A 411 -43.61 -10.51 25.50
N LYS A 412 -44.72 -9.81 25.20
CA LYS A 412 -46.03 -10.47 24.98
C LYS A 412 -46.02 -11.46 23.80
N SER A 413 -45.15 -11.28 22.81
CA SER A 413 -45.03 -12.17 21.65
C SER A 413 -44.25 -13.47 21.95
N LEU A 414 -43.34 -13.46 22.94
CA LEU A 414 -42.58 -14.64 23.38
C LEU A 414 -43.20 -15.35 24.59
N SER A 415 -44.26 -14.78 25.19
CA SER A 415 -44.80 -15.16 26.52
C SER A 415 -45.56 -16.49 26.63
N ASN A 416 -45.48 -17.42 25.68
CA ASN A 416 -46.13 -18.71 25.86
C ASN A 416 -45.28 -19.76 26.63
N LYS A 417 -44.05 -19.42 27.06
CA LYS A 417 -43.22 -20.30 27.93
C LYS A 417 -42.44 -19.63 29.06
N PHE A 418 -42.40 -18.30 29.16
CA PHE A 418 -41.56 -17.56 30.13
C PHE A 418 -42.19 -17.34 31.53
N CYS A 419 -43.31 -18.00 31.85
CA CYS A 419 -44.07 -17.74 33.08
C CYS A 419 -43.58 -18.45 34.37
N GLU A 420 -42.38 -19.02 34.41
CA GLU A 420 -41.90 -19.84 35.54
C GLU A 420 -40.63 -19.32 36.26
N MET A 421 -40.20 -18.07 36.05
CA MET A 421 -39.11 -17.48 36.84
C MET A 421 -39.63 -16.62 38.00
N ASP A 422 -39.17 -16.92 39.22
CA ASP A 422 -39.56 -16.28 40.48
C ASP A 422 -38.70 -15.02 40.74
N TRP A 423 -39.30 -13.83 40.67
CA TRP A 423 -38.62 -12.51 40.73
C TRP A 423 -38.68 -11.86 42.13
N SER A 424 -38.66 -12.66 43.19
CA SER A 424 -38.97 -12.21 44.56
C SER A 424 -37.72 -12.03 45.45
N PRO A 425 -36.89 -10.98 45.21
CA PRO A 425 -36.30 -10.27 46.36
C PRO A 425 -36.18 -8.72 46.28
N PHE A 426 -36.66 -8.02 45.24
CA PHE A 426 -36.42 -6.56 45.10
C PHE A 426 -37.66 -5.65 45.24
N ILE A 427 -38.66 -6.05 46.05
CA ILE A 427 -39.77 -5.15 46.42
C ILE A 427 -39.66 -4.77 47.90
N GLY A 428 -39.05 -3.61 48.14
CA GLY A 428 -39.15 -2.86 49.40
C GLY A 428 -40.45 -2.03 49.44
N THR A 429 -41.20 -2.25 50.51
CA THR A 429 -42.55 -1.84 50.96
C THR A 429 -42.93 -0.32 51.04
N PRO A 430 -44.23 0.03 51.33
CA PRO A 430 -45.03 1.09 50.67
C PRO A 430 -45.78 2.11 51.60
N HIS A 431 -46.46 3.12 51.02
CA HIS A 431 -47.73 3.80 51.44
C HIS A 431 -48.02 4.95 50.43
N SER A 432 -49.22 5.32 49.94
CA SER A 432 -50.61 5.20 50.39
C SER A 432 -51.63 5.48 49.24
N LEU A 433 -52.50 4.51 48.96
CA LEU A 433 -53.95 4.50 48.65
C LEU A 433 -54.67 5.73 48.03
N LEU A 434 -55.47 5.47 46.97
CA LEU A 434 -56.95 5.61 47.02
C LEU A 434 -57.70 4.87 45.85
N HIS A 435 -58.37 3.76 46.22
CA HIS A 435 -59.65 3.16 45.75
C HIS A 435 -59.94 2.89 44.25
N LEU A 436 -59.99 1.62 43.78
CA LEU A 436 -61.10 0.61 43.81
C LEU A 436 -62.39 1.08 43.08
N SER A 437 -63.05 0.38 42.14
CA SER A 437 -63.29 -1.05 41.86
C SER A 437 -64.20 -1.12 40.58
N ARG A 438 -64.33 -2.17 39.75
CA ARG A 438 -64.87 -3.52 40.02
C ARG A 438 -64.68 -4.47 38.81
N LEU A 439 -64.41 -5.73 39.14
CA LEU A 439 -64.45 -6.95 38.31
C LEU A 439 -65.85 -7.34 37.84
N LYS A 440 -65.93 -8.14 36.75
CA LYS A 440 -66.73 -9.39 36.73
C LYS A 440 -66.31 -10.37 35.61
N ILE A 441 -65.85 -11.53 36.04
CA ILE A 441 -65.63 -12.78 35.27
C ILE A 441 -66.95 -13.57 35.24
N ARG A 442 -67.28 -14.24 34.12
CA ARG A 442 -68.05 -15.51 34.14
C ARG A 442 -67.90 -16.35 32.86
N ASN A 443 -67.18 -17.48 32.98
CA ASN A 443 -67.47 -18.88 32.59
C ASN A 443 -68.70 -19.15 31.67
N SER A 444 -68.78 -20.14 30.76
CA SER A 444 -67.99 -21.34 30.42
C SER A 444 -68.73 -22.09 29.27
N ILE A 445 -68.13 -23.19 28.78
CA ILE A 445 -68.75 -24.41 28.18
C ILE A 445 -68.59 -24.64 26.65
N MET A 446 -67.49 -25.34 26.33
CA MET A 446 -67.34 -26.65 25.66
C MET A 446 -67.82 -26.93 24.22
N ASN A 447 -66.88 -27.58 23.48
CA ASN A 447 -67.02 -28.74 22.59
C ASN A 447 -67.37 -28.54 21.09
N ARG A 448 -66.35 -28.57 20.20
CA ARG A 448 -65.79 -29.75 19.49
C ARG A 448 -64.94 -29.31 18.27
N LYS A 449 -63.83 -30.03 18.02
CA LYS A 449 -62.80 -29.85 16.95
C LYS A 449 -63.29 -30.30 15.54
N PRO A 450 -62.42 -30.35 14.50
CA PRO A 450 -62.08 -29.36 13.45
C PRO A 450 -62.47 -29.94 12.04
N PRO A 451 -61.88 -29.66 10.86
CA PRO A 451 -60.96 -28.62 10.39
C PRO A 451 -61.36 -27.96 9.03
N SER A 452 -60.49 -27.06 8.58
CA SER A 452 -60.15 -26.72 7.18
C SER A 452 -60.77 -25.46 6.54
N MET A 453 -59.88 -24.49 6.37
CA MET A 453 -59.52 -23.78 5.15
C MET A 453 -60.52 -22.85 4.44
N TYR A 454 -60.07 -21.58 4.38
CA TYR A 454 -60.28 -20.52 3.39
C TYR A 454 -61.53 -19.63 3.42
N SER A 455 -61.21 -18.33 3.64
CA SER A 455 -61.78 -17.14 2.98
C SER A 455 -63.17 -16.67 3.48
N CYS A 456 -63.50 -15.39 3.69
CA CYS A 456 -62.80 -14.10 3.79
C CYS A 456 -63.93 -13.06 4.13
N ILE A 457 -63.53 -11.83 4.46
CA ILE A 457 -64.29 -10.57 4.36
C ILE A 457 -65.05 -10.07 5.62
N CYS A 458 -64.35 -9.16 6.32
CA CYS A 458 -64.71 -7.80 6.75
C CYS A 458 -66.15 -7.46 7.18
N LYS A 459 -66.25 -6.87 8.39
CA LYS A 459 -66.79 -5.50 8.57
C LYS A 459 -66.30 -4.84 9.86
N ILE A 460 -65.56 -3.75 9.65
CA ILE A 460 -65.22 -2.66 10.59
C ILE A 460 -66.25 -1.54 10.38
N GLN A 461 -66.65 -0.84 11.45
CA GLN A 461 -67.15 0.55 11.46
C GLN A 461 -66.98 1.07 12.90
N LEU A 462 -66.00 1.94 13.23
CA LEU A 462 -65.90 3.42 13.07
C LEU A 462 -66.91 4.24 13.90
N PHE A 463 -66.40 5.12 14.76
CA PHE A 463 -66.83 6.50 15.16
C PHE A 463 -65.77 6.98 16.20
N GLU A 464 -64.86 7.92 15.98
CA GLU A 464 -64.86 9.37 15.66
C GLU A 464 -64.36 10.21 16.85
N ILE A 465 -63.59 11.26 16.51
CA ILE A 465 -62.81 12.17 17.34
C ILE A 465 -63.43 13.58 17.20
N PRO A 466 -63.43 14.45 18.23
CA PRO A 466 -63.63 15.89 18.02
C PRO A 466 -62.30 16.67 17.94
N VAL A 467 -62.28 17.59 16.99
CA VAL A 467 -61.26 18.61 16.66
C VAL A 467 -61.57 19.91 17.41
N GLU A 468 -60.56 20.76 17.67
CA GLU A 468 -60.53 22.26 17.75
C GLU A 468 -59.25 22.65 18.55
N LEU A 469 -58.43 23.69 18.32
CA LEU A 469 -58.45 24.89 17.48
C LEU A 469 -57.03 25.54 17.48
N LYS A 470 -56.67 26.26 16.40
CA LYS A 470 -55.73 27.40 16.30
C LYS A 470 -54.27 27.30 16.78
N THR A 471 -53.36 27.69 15.89
CA THR A 471 -52.42 28.77 16.21
C THR A 471 -52.08 29.61 14.97
N ALA A 472 -52.13 30.92 15.16
CA ALA A 472 -51.74 31.97 14.25
C ALA A 472 -50.47 32.65 14.82
N TYR A 473 -49.53 32.96 13.91
CA TYR A 473 -48.57 34.07 13.92
C TYR A 473 -47.35 34.11 14.90
N ARG A 474 -46.16 34.25 14.27
CA ARG A 474 -44.95 35.09 14.60
C ARG A 474 -44.26 34.88 15.96
N GLU A 475 -42.95 35.02 16.19
CA GLU A 475 -41.71 35.49 15.54
C GLU A 475 -40.59 35.06 16.54
N PHE A 476 -39.41 34.55 16.16
CA PHE A 476 -38.13 35.25 15.93
C PHE A 476 -37.09 34.16 15.55
N GLY A 477 -36.42 34.20 14.40
CA GLY A 477 -35.04 34.73 14.19
C GLY A 477 -33.99 33.67 14.57
N THR A 478 -33.08 33.18 13.72
CA THR A 478 -32.20 33.84 12.74
C THR A 478 -31.51 32.82 11.81
N GLU A 479 -31.26 33.21 10.54
CA GLU A 479 -30.07 32.97 9.66
C GLU A 479 -29.45 31.55 9.56
N ARG A 480 -29.08 30.92 8.44
CA ARG A 480 -28.85 31.11 6.98
C ARG A 480 -28.82 29.66 6.41
N GLU A 481 -29.29 29.31 5.21
CA GLU A 481 -28.51 29.20 3.96
C GLU A 481 -29.33 28.40 2.90
N ALA A 482 -28.86 28.41 1.64
CA ALA A 482 -29.57 28.41 0.36
C ALA A 482 -30.25 27.10 -0.16
N PRO A 483 -31.15 27.16 -1.18
CA PRO A 483 -32.07 26.07 -1.52
C PRO A 483 -31.65 25.17 -2.70
N PHE A 484 -31.90 23.87 -2.53
CA PHE A 484 -32.05 22.86 -3.58
C PHE A 484 -33.33 23.11 -4.40
N SER A 485 -33.21 23.69 -5.60
CA SER A 485 -34.35 23.88 -6.53
C SER A 485 -34.11 23.39 -7.96
N SER A 486 -33.07 22.60 -8.23
CA SER A 486 -32.61 22.35 -9.61
C SER A 486 -33.01 21.01 -10.24
N ILE A 487 -33.71 20.11 -9.52
CA ILE A 487 -34.09 18.80 -10.09
C ILE A 487 -35.52 18.80 -10.65
N ARG A 488 -36.42 19.61 -10.09
CA ARG A 488 -37.82 19.70 -10.57
C ARG A 488 -37.96 20.60 -11.81
N GLN A 489 -37.16 21.66 -11.92
CA GLN A 489 -37.09 22.49 -13.13
C GLN A 489 -36.49 21.77 -14.34
N PHE A 490 -35.61 20.78 -14.13
CA PHE A 490 -35.00 20.02 -15.22
C PHE A 490 -35.97 19.01 -15.86
N ILE A 491 -36.90 18.47 -15.07
CA ILE A 491 -37.91 17.51 -15.54
C ILE A 491 -39.07 18.19 -16.28
N ASP A 492 -39.41 19.43 -15.92
CA ASP A 492 -40.48 20.20 -16.58
C ASP A 492 -40.04 20.83 -17.91
N ASP A 493 -38.76 21.22 -18.04
CA ASP A 493 -38.24 21.85 -19.27
C ASP A 493 -38.07 20.84 -20.42
N LEU A 494 -37.86 19.56 -20.10
CA LEU A 494 -37.84 18.45 -21.07
C LEU A 494 -39.24 18.15 -21.65
N ASN A 495 -40.31 18.39 -20.90
CA ASN A 495 -41.68 18.16 -21.34
C ASN A 495 -42.27 19.32 -22.17
N TRP A 496 -41.67 20.51 -22.11
CA TRP A 496 -42.13 21.69 -22.86
C TRP A 496 -41.66 21.70 -24.33
N LYS A 497 -40.46 21.17 -24.63
CA LYS A 497 -39.90 21.20 -25.99
C LYS A 497 -40.51 20.21 -26.99
N ILE A 498 -41.30 19.23 -26.53
CA ILE A 498 -41.94 18.22 -27.41
C ILE A 498 -43.29 18.72 -27.97
N ARG A 499 -43.82 19.88 -27.54
CA ARG A 499 -45.17 20.37 -27.92
C ARG A 499 -45.24 21.44 -29.01
N ARG A 500 -44.17 21.74 -29.78
CA ARG A 500 -44.19 22.86 -30.74
C ARG A 500 -43.71 22.52 -32.15
N PHE A 501 -44.57 21.85 -32.93
CA PHE A 501 -44.77 21.97 -34.39
C PHE A 501 -46.06 21.17 -34.68
N ARG A 502 -47.23 21.71 -35.04
CA ARG A 502 -47.60 22.53 -36.20
C ARG A 502 -49.05 23.02 -36.04
N ARG A 503 -49.37 24.22 -36.56
CA ARG A 503 -50.67 24.66 -37.13
C ARG A 503 -50.42 25.89 -38.02
N PRO A 504 -51.33 26.36 -38.89
CA PRO A 504 -52.31 25.66 -39.76
C PRO A 504 -52.37 26.26 -41.19
N SER A 505 -53.09 25.63 -42.13
CA SER A 505 -53.78 26.35 -43.23
C SER A 505 -54.74 25.40 -43.96
N GLY A 506 -56.01 25.80 -44.07
CA GLY A 506 -57.10 24.93 -44.53
C GLY A 506 -57.25 24.82 -46.05
N LYS A 507 -58.10 23.86 -46.46
CA LYS A 507 -58.99 23.93 -47.62
C LYS A 507 -60.05 22.81 -47.56
N LEU A 508 -61.18 23.11 -48.18
CA LEU A 508 -62.48 22.47 -48.18
C LEU A 508 -62.56 21.28 -49.16
N HIS A 509 -63.30 20.23 -48.76
CA HIS A 509 -63.96 19.14 -49.52
C HIS A 509 -63.23 18.37 -50.63
N PHE A 510 -63.26 17.03 -50.57
CA PHE A 510 -64.15 16.15 -51.35
C PHE A 510 -63.91 14.69 -50.92
N TYR A 511 -64.99 13.92 -50.74
CA TYR A 511 -64.92 12.50 -50.41
C TYR A 511 -64.39 11.69 -51.60
N THR A 512 -63.21 11.10 -51.45
CA THR A 512 -62.79 9.93 -52.22
C THR A 512 -62.11 8.95 -51.25
N LYS A 513 -62.55 7.68 -51.28
CA LYS A 513 -61.92 6.59 -50.54
C LYS A 513 -60.43 6.54 -50.93
N MET A 514 -59.55 6.94 -50.02
CA MET A 514 -58.11 6.73 -50.16
C MET A 514 -57.71 5.41 -49.49
N ALA A 515 -56.93 4.62 -50.22
CA ALA A 515 -56.20 3.47 -49.68
C ALA A 515 -55.25 3.92 -48.55
N PRO A 516 -54.92 3.04 -47.59
CA PRO A 516 -54.09 3.40 -46.43
C PRO A 516 -52.77 4.03 -46.89
N THR A 517 -52.44 5.20 -46.34
CA THR A 517 -51.17 5.89 -46.61
C THR A 517 -50.17 5.55 -45.52
N THR A 518 -49.04 4.97 -45.92
CA THR A 518 -47.90 4.69 -45.05
C THR A 518 -47.01 5.93 -45.00
N THR A 519 -46.87 6.55 -43.83
CA THR A 519 -45.89 7.63 -43.61
C THR A 519 -44.70 7.08 -42.84
N ILE A 520 -43.51 7.23 -43.43
CA ILE A 520 -42.24 6.79 -42.85
C ILE A 520 -41.65 7.97 -42.06
N GLU A 521 -41.60 7.86 -40.73
CA GLU A 521 -40.88 8.81 -39.87
C GLU A 521 -39.47 8.27 -39.58
N THR A 522 -38.43 9.07 -39.84
CA THR A 522 -37.04 8.74 -39.51
C THR A 522 -36.71 9.25 -38.11
N VAL A 523 -36.45 8.35 -37.16
CA VAL A 523 -36.01 8.70 -35.79
C VAL A 523 -34.51 8.45 -35.68
N THR A 524 -33.72 9.50 -35.48
CA THR A 524 -32.28 9.39 -35.20
C THR A 524 -32.07 9.39 -33.69
N ILE A 525 -31.72 8.24 -33.10
CA ILE A 525 -31.35 8.15 -31.68
C ILE A 525 -29.86 8.48 -31.58
N VAL A 526 -29.51 9.55 -30.86
CA VAL A 526 -28.10 9.88 -30.57
C VAL A 526 -27.57 8.81 -29.62
N ARG A 527 -26.63 7.98 -30.07
CA ARG A 527 -26.00 6.95 -29.23
C ARG A 527 -25.25 7.61 -28.06
N PRO A 528 -25.31 7.02 -26.85
CA PRO A 528 -24.70 7.61 -25.64
C PRO A 528 -23.17 7.79 -25.74
N LEU A 529 -22.51 7.03 -26.63
CA LEU A 529 -21.04 7.04 -26.77
C LEU A 529 -20.46 8.40 -27.19
N LYS A 530 -21.12 9.13 -28.11
CA LYS A 530 -20.65 10.44 -28.58
C LYS A 530 -20.77 11.53 -27.51
N VAL A 531 -21.78 11.42 -26.65
CA VAL A 531 -21.96 12.31 -25.49
C VAL A 531 -20.89 12.03 -24.43
N ILE A 532 -20.58 10.76 -24.20
CA ILE A 532 -19.48 10.37 -23.30
C ILE A 532 -18.14 10.87 -23.83
N ALA A 533 -17.86 10.75 -25.14
CA ALA A 533 -16.64 11.28 -25.75
C ALA A 533 -16.50 12.81 -25.56
N PHE A 534 -17.60 13.57 -25.68
CA PHE A 534 -17.61 15.01 -25.42
C PHE A 534 -17.32 15.35 -23.96
N ILE A 535 -17.89 14.60 -23.01
CA ILE A 535 -17.61 14.76 -21.57
C ILE A 535 -16.15 14.44 -21.27
N CYS A 536 -15.59 13.39 -21.87
CA CYS A 536 -14.17 13.07 -21.74
C CYS A 536 -13.28 14.23 -22.22
N GLY A 537 -13.60 14.86 -23.36
CA GLY A 537 -12.87 16.05 -23.83
C GLY A 537 -12.91 17.21 -22.82
N LEU A 538 -14.07 17.51 -22.22
CA LEU A 538 -14.17 18.54 -21.17
C LEU A 538 -13.33 18.22 -19.93
N ILE A 539 -13.24 16.94 -19.54
CA ILE A 539 -12.40 16.49 -18.44
C ILE A 539 -10.91 16.67 -18.80
N VAL A 540 -10.50 16.35 -20.03
CA VAL A 540 -9.11 16.54 -20.49
C VAL A 540 -8.71 18.01 -20.43
N ILE A 541 -9.56 18.94 -20.86
CA ILE A 541 -9.32 20.39 -20.75
C ILE A 541 -9.04 20.79 -19.28
N LEU A 542 -9.88 20.33 -18.35
CA LEU A 542 -9.72 20.64 -16.92
C LEU A 542 -8.40 20.07 -16.37
N LEU A 543 -8.11 18.81 -16.68
CA LEU A 543 -6.88 18.14 -16.23
C LEU A 543 -5.63 18.80 -16.82
N MET A 544 -5.67 19.24 -18.08
CA MET A 544 -4.55 19.93 -18.73
C MET A 544 -4.30 21.32 -18.16
N ILE A 545 -5.35 22.07 -17.79
CA ILE A 545 -5.21 23.35 -17.07
C ILE A 545 -4.57 23.12 -15.70
N LEU A 546 -5.05 22.12 -14.95
CA LEU A 546 -4.50 21.76 -13.64
C LEU A 546 -3.02 21.34 -13.73
N CYS A 547 -2.68 20.57 -14.77
CA CYS A 547 -1.33 20.12 -15.06
C CYS A 547 -0.37 21.29 -15.38
N LEU A 548 -0.81 22.26 -16.19
CA LEU A 548 -0.01 23.42 -16.56
C LEU A 548 0.14 24.45 -15.43
N ALA A 549 -0.86 24.59 -14.55
CA ALA A 549 -0.84 25.57 -13.47
C ALA A 549 -0.05 25.11 -12.23
N SER A 550 0.22 23.81 -12.10
CA SER A 550 0.84 23.25 -10.90
C SER A 550 2.37 23.27 -10.94
N SER A 551 2.97 23.59 -9.80
CA SER A 551 4.41 23.50 -9.55
C SER A 551 4.89 22.11 -9.12
N TYR A 552 4.01 21.11 -9.09
CA TYR A 552 4.28 19.75 -8.61
C TYR A 552 4.50 18.75 -9.75
N TRP A 553 5.41 19.07 -10.67
CA TRP A 553 5.84 18.11 -11.69
C TRP A 553 6.97 17.23 -11.19
N LEU A 554 7.91 17.82 -10.47
CA LEU A 554 9.06 17.15 -9.89
C LEU A 554 9.27 17.68 -8.47
N THR A 555 9.49 16.77 -7.53
CA THR A 555 9.62 17.08 -6.11
C THR A 555 10.83 16.37 -5.51
N ALA A 556 11.60 17.08 -4.68
CA ALA A 556 12.70 16.53 -3.90
C ALA A 556 12.86 17.36 -2.63
N ASP A 557 12.99 16.75 -1.45
CA ASP A 557 13.26 17.39 -0.13
C ASP A 557 13.08 18.92 -0.07
N ARG A 558 11.82 19.39 0.10
CA ARG A 558 11.46 20.81 0.23
C ARG A 558 11.80 21.70 -0.98
N PHE A 559 12.00 21.09 -2.15
CA PHE A 559 12.14 21.71 -3.47
C PHE A 559 11.09 21.15 -4.42
N ARG A 560 10.39 22.05 -5.12
CA ARG A 560 9.35 21.70 -6.09
C ARG A 560 9.61 22.39 -7.42
N GLN A 561 9.43 21.67 -8.52
CA GLN A 561 9.66 22.15 -9.87
C GLN A 561 8.44 21.87 -10.73
N GLY A 562 7.83 22.93 -11.24
CA GLY A 562 6.83 22.90 -12.31
C GLY A 562 7.44 23.25 -13.67
N LEU A 563 6.56 23.39 -14.66
CA LEU A 563 6.93 23.78 -16.04
C LEU A 563 7.33 25.26 -16.14
N TRP A 564 6.75 26.12 -15.30
CA TRP A 564 6.90 27.58 -15.39
C TRP A 564 7.66 28.17 -14.21
N GLU A 565 7.60 27.51 -13.06
CA GLU A 565 8.18 27.96 -11.80
C GLU A 565 8.83 26.80 -11.02
N HIS A 566 9.81 27.14 -10.19
CA HIS A 566 10.30 26.29 -9.10
C HIS A 566 10.11 27.01 -7.78
N CYS A 567 9.77 26.25 -6.74
CA CYS A 567 9.53 26.77 -5.41
C CYS A 567 10.46 26.08 -4.41
N VAL A 568 11.06 26.89 -3.53
CA VAL A 568 11.91 26.47 -2.43
C VAL A 568 11.16 26.74 -1.13
N ASP A 569 10.94 25.71 -0.33
CA ASP A 569 10.26 25.85 0.96
C ASP A 569 11.22 26.35 2.04
N GLU A 570 10.66 26.96 3.09
CA GLU A 570 11.43 27.36 4.28
C GLU A 570 12.19 26.13 4.84
N TYR A 571 13.47 26.32 5.18
CA TYR A 571 14.37 25.26 5.67
C TYR A 571 14.71 24.15 4.65
N ALA A 572 14.72 24.48 3.35
CA ALA A 572 15.28 23.59 2.33
C ALA A 572 16.80 23.36 2.54
N PRO A 573 17.31 22.11 2.44
CA PRO A 573 18.71 21.82 2.69
C PRO A 573 19.63 22.44 1.62
N THR A 574 20.65 23.21 2.02
CA THR A 574 21.67 23.76 1.11
C THR A 574 22.84 22.78 0.95
N PRO A 575 23.45 22.65 -0.26
CA PRO A 575 23.15 23.41 -1.46
C PRO A 575 21.88 22.91 -2.17
N LEU A 576 21.12 23.84 -2.76
CA LEU A 576 19.93 23.51 -3.53
C LEU A 576 20.29 22.67 -4.76
N PRO A 577 19.37 21.83 -5.25
CA PRO A 577 19.58 21.06 -6.47
C PRO A 577 20.04 21.94 -7.64
N PHE A 578 20.92 21.42 -8.49
CA PHE A 578 21.43 22.11 -9.68
C PHE A 578 22.17 23.42 -9.41
N ASN A 579 22.75 23.57 -8.21
CA ASN A 579 23.55 24.73 -7.81
C ASN A 579 22.80 26.07 -7.88
N ILE A 580 21.49 26.03 -7.59
CA ILE A 580 20.64 27.21 -7.48
C ILE A 580 20.94 27.91 -6.14
N THR A 581 20.91 29.25 -6.12
CA THR A 581 21.23 30.06 -4.93
C THR A 581 20.05 30.96 -4.49
N ASP A 582 18.84 30.57 -4.87
CA ASP A 582 17.62 31.31 -4.56
C ASP A 582 17.21 31.18 -3.09
N ASP A 583 16.69 32.25 -2.51
CA ASP A 583 16.08 32.27 -1.17
C ASP A 583 14.74 31.51 -1.14
N PRO A 584 14.14 31.24 0.04
CA PRO A 584 12.82 30.61 0.11
C PRO A 584 11.74 31.43 -0.63
N GLY A 585 11.03 30.79 -1.56
CA GLY A 585 10.07 31.45 -2.45
C GLY A 585 9.87 30.71 -3.77
N CYS A 586 8.98 31.23 -4.62
CA CYS A 586 8.74 30.71 -5.97
C CYS A 586 9.37 31.62 -7.01
N TYR A 587 10.16 31.03 -7.89
CA TYR A 587 10.93 31.69 -8.94
C TYR A 587 10.64 31.05 -10.29
N ARG A 588 11.08 31.69 -11.37
CA ARG A 588 10.88 31.18 -12.72
C ARG A 588 11.66 29.88 -12.93
N ALA A 589 11.02 28.90 -13.55
CA ALA A 589 11.61 27.59 -13.83
C ALA A 589 12.94 27.70 -14.57
N ARG A 590 13.81 26.73 -14.30
CA ARG A 590 15.12 26.58 -14.92
C ARG A 590 15.01 26.62 -16.45
N SER A 591 15.91 27.35 -17.10
CA SER A 591 15.96 27.51 -18.55
C SER A 591 16.56 26.30 -19.26
N MET A 592 15.96 25.12 -19.07
CA MET A 592 16.36 23.89 -19.76
C MET A 592 15.44 23.62 -20.94
N GLY A 593 16.03 23.20 -22.06
CA GLY A 593 15.32 23.02 -23.33
C GLY A 593 14.17 22.00 -23.25
N TYR A 594 14.35 20.91 -22.50
CA TYR A 594 13.32 19.88 -22.36
C TYR A 594 12.11 20.34 -21.52
N ILE A 595 12.32 21.18 -20.50
CA ILE A 595 11.24 21.75 -19.68
C ILE A 595 10.38 22.69 -20.53
N GLN A 596 11.02 23.54 -21.33
CA GLN A 596 10.32 24.45 -22.25
C GLN A 596 9.60 23.70 -23.37
N ALA A 597 10.22 22.65 -23.91
CA ALA A 597 9.61 21.80 -24.93
C ALA A 597 8.37 21.05 -24.38
N ALA A 598 8.48 20.47 -23.18
CA ALA A 598 7.35 19.82 -22.51
C ALA A 598 6.20 20.81 -22.25
N ALA A 599 6.51 22.01 -21.78
CA ALA A 599 5.52 23.07 -21.57
C ALA A 599 4.82 23.48 -22.87
N ALA A 600 5.57 23.70 -23.96
CA ALA A 600 5.01 24.04 -25.26
C ALA A 600 4.10 22.93 -25.79
N LEU A 601 4.51 21.66 -25.69
CA LEU A 601 3.72 20.51 -26.14
C LEU A 601 2.42 20.34 -25.32
N CYS A 602 2.46 20.55 -24.00
CA CYS A 602 1.27 20.54 -23.16
C CYS A 602 0.29 21.68 -23.50
N VAL A 603 0.80 22.88 -23.82
CA VAL A 603 -0.03 24.00 -24.29
C VAL A 603 -0.65 23.71 -25.65
N ILE A 604 0.12 23.15 -26.60
CA ILE A 604 -0.40 22.73 -27.91
C ILE A 604 -1.47 21.66 -27.75
N CYS A 605 -1.28 20.69 -26.86
CA CYS A 605 -2.30 19.69 -26.52
C CYS A 605 -3.58 20.34 -25.99
N LEU A 606 -3.48 21.26 -25.02
CA LEU A 606 -4.65 21.95 -24.47
C LEU A 606 -5.43 22.72 -25.56
N LEU A 607 -4.73 23.49 -26.39
CA LEU A 607 -5.38 24.28 -27.45
C LEU A 607 -6.05 23.41 -28.52
N SER A 608 -5.38 22.32 -28.91
CA SER A 608 -5.92 21.37 -29.88
C SER A 608 -7.11 20.59 -29.32
N ASP A 609 -7.07 20.19 -28.05
CA ASP A 609 -8.18 19.49 -27.39
C ASP A 609 -9.41 20.40 -27.17
N VAL A 610 -9.21 21.66 -26.79
CA VAL A 610 -10.30 22.66 -26.73
C VAL A 610 -10.98 22.80 -28.09
N PHE A 611 -10.18 22.88 -29.17
CA PHE A 611 -10.71 22.96 -30.53
C PHE A 611 -11.46 21.68 -30.92
N ALA A 612 -10.91 20.50 -30.61
CA ALA A 612 -11.54 19.22 -30.93
C ALA A 612 -12.85 18.98 -30.15
N THR A 613 -12.88 19.36 -28.88
CA THR A 613 -14.06 19.28 -28.02
C THR A 613 -15.17 20.19 -28.54
N PHE A 614 -14.83 21.38 -29.01
CA PHE A 614 -15.78 22.30 -29.63
C PHE A 614 -16.37 21.73 -30.94
N ILE A 615 -15.53 21.13 -31.79
CA ILE A 615 -16.00 20.46 -33.02
C ILE A 615 -16.89 19.25 -32.68
N THR A 616 -16.55 18.48 -31.65
CA THR A 616 -17.37 17.37 -31.17
C THR A 616 -18.74 17.85 -30.70
N GLY A 617 -18.80 18.99 -30.00
CA GLY A 617 -20.04 19.67 -29.63
C GLY A 617 -20.88 20.09 -30.84
N PHE A 618 -20.27 20.68 -31.87
CA PHE A 618 -20.98 20.99 -33.13
C PHE A 618 -21.48 19.72 -33.84
N GLY A 619 -20.71 18.64 -33.81
CA GLY A 619 -21.14 17.33 -34.30
C GLY A 619 -22.39 16.81 -33.60
N LEU A 620 -22.55 17.08 -32.30
CA LEU A 620 -23.73 16.69 -31.52
C LEU A 620 -24.96 17.56 -31.85
N CYS A 621 -24.76 18.85 -32.13
CA CYS A 621 -25.84 19.78 -32.47
C CYS A 621 -26.29 19.74 -33.95
N SER A 622 -25.47 19.17 -34.85
CA SER A 622 -25.76 19.13 -36.29
C SER A 622 -26.85 18.11 -36.64
N LYS A 623 -27.85 18.56 -37.41
CA LYS A 623 -28.93 17.72 -37.95
C LYS A 623 -28.57 17.03 -39.27
N ASP A 624 -27.60 17.57 -40.01
CA ASP A 624 -27.19 17.06 -41.32
C ASP A 624 -26.18 15.89 -41.15
N PRO A 625 -26.45 14.69 -41.71
CA PRO A 625 -25.61 13.52 -41.48
C PRO A 625 -24.21 13.65 -42.10
N GLN A 626 -24.09 14.28 -43.28
CA GLN A 626 -22.81 14.50 -43.95
C GLN A 626 -21.90 15.45 -43.17
N ARG A 627 -22.45 16.54 -42.62
CA ARG A 627 -21.70 17.50 -41.81
C ARG A 627 -21.30 16.92 -40.45
N LYS A 628 -22.19 16.15 -39.84
CA LYS A 628 -21.93 15.43 -38.58
C LYS A 628 -20.74 14.48 -38.71
N TYR A 629 -20.69 13.69 -39.78
CA TYR A 629 -19.55 12.81 -40.07
C TYR A 629 -18.25 13.59 -40.29
N LEU A 630 -18.30 14.69 -41.03
CA LEU A 630 -17.14 15.55 -41.25
C LEU A 630 -16.60 16.12 -39.94
N PHE A 631 -17.47 16.66 -39.06
CA PHE A 631 -17.05 17.21 -37.77
C PHE A 631 -16.40 16.17 -36.87
N TYR A 632 -16.99 14.98 -36.70
CA TYR A 632 -16.37 13.94 -35.87
C TYR A 632 -15.04 13.45 -36.44
N ARG A 633 -14.92 13.34 -37.76
CA ARG A 633 -13.67 12.93 -38.39
C ARG A 633 -12.56 13.97 -38.17
N ILE A 634 -12.88 15.25 -38.30
CA ILE A 634 -11.93 16.33 -38.00
C ILE A 634 -11.57 16.30 -36.50
N ALA A 635 -12.54 16.15 -35.61
CA ALA A 635 -12.31 16.08 -34.17
C ALA A 635 -11.37 14.92 -33.79
N VAL A 636 -11.56 13.73 -34.38
CA VAL A 636 -10.67 12.58 -34.16
C VAL A 636 -9.24 12.90 -34.59
N TYR A 637 -9.02 13.49 -35.77
CA TYR A 637 -7.66 13.83 -36.21
C TYR A 637 -6.97 14.84 -35.29
N VAL A 638 -7.72 15.84 -34.83
CA VAL A 638 -7.18 16.84 -33.89
C VAL A 638 -6.89 16.21 -32.52
N MET A 639 -7.76 15.34 -32.00
CA MET A 639 -7.51 14.64 -30.72
C MET A 639 -6.33 13.67 -30.82
N VAL A 640 -6.14 12.98 -31.94
CA VAL A 640 -4.96 12.12 -32.15
C VAL A 640 -3.69 12.96 -32.15
N PHE A 641 -3.70 14.13 -32.79
CA PHE A 641 -2.57 15.05 -32.75
C PHE A 641 -2.29 15.54 -31.32
N ALA A 642 -3.33 15.94 -30.58
CA ALA A 642 -3.23 16.33 -29.17
C ALA A 642 -2.62 15.21 -28.30
N LEU A 643 -3.07 13.97 -28.52
CA LEU A 643 -2.58 12.78 -27.81
C LEU A 643 -1.09 12.54 -28.07
N ILE A 644 -0.65 12.65 -29.32
CA ILE A 644 0.76 12.52 -29.67
C ILE A 644 1.58 13.62 -28.97
N CYS A 645 1.12 14.86 -28.97
CA CYS A 645 1.81 15.97 -28.30
C CYS A 645 1.97 15.73 -26.80
N VAL A 646 0.93 15.31 -26.08
CA VAL A 646 1.02 15.08 -24.63
C VAL A 646 1.87 13.84 -24.31
N LEU A 647 1.80 12.76 -25.09
CA LEU A 647 2.65 11.59 -24.89
C LEU A 647 4.13 11.91 -25.10
N ILE A 648 4.45 12.71 -26.13
CA ILE A 648 5.83 13.17 -26.34
C ILE A 648 6.30 14.02 -25.14
N ALA A 649 5.48 14.92 -24.62
CA ALA A 649 5.83 15.73 -23.46
C ALA A 649 6.10 14.86 -22.21
N LEU A 650 5.23 13.88 -21.94
CA LEU A 650 5.31 12.99 -20.78
C LEU A 650 6.49 12.01 -20.86
N VAL A 651 6.97 11.66 -22.05
CA VAL A 651 8.14 10.79 -22.22
C VAL A 651 9.44 11.58 -22.22
N ILE A 652 9.48 12.74 -22.87
CA ILE A 652 10.68 13.58 -22.94
C ILE A 652 11.08 14.08 -21.55
N TYR A 653 10.11 14.49 -20.73
CA TYR A 653 10.39 15.11 -19.44
C TYR A 653 11.19 14.18 -18.47
N PRO A 654 10.76 12.93 -18.19
CA PRO A 654 11.54 11.99 -17.39
C PRO A 654 12.85 11.54 -18.06
N ALA A 655 12.82 11.30 -19.38
CA ALA A 655 13.98 10.76 -20.09
C ALA A 655 15.16 11.74 -20.08
N CYS A 656 14.89 13.03 -20.29
CA CYS A 656 15.92 14.08 -20.20
C CYS A 656 16.32 14.34 -18.74
N PHE A 657 15.37 14.30 -17.81
CA PHE A 657 15.66 14.48 -16.39
C PHE A 657 16.57 13.38 -15.82
N ALA A 658 16.38 12.12 -16.22
CA ALA A 658 17.21 11.00 -15.79
C ALA A 658 18.69 11.17 -16.17
N ALA A 659 18.99 11.87 -17.26
CA ALA A 659 20.36 12.20 -17.66
C ALA A 659 21.00 13.31 -16.80
N GLU A 660 20.19 14.08 -16.06
CA GLU A 660 20.63 15.19 -15.21
C GLU A 660 20.65 14.85 -13.71
N ILE A 661 20.25 13.62 -13.35
CA ILE A 661 20.03 13.24 -11.94
C ILE A 661 21.30 13.37 -11.10
N ASP A 662 22.46 13.08 -11.68
CA ASP A 662 23.78 13.16 -11.04
C ASP A 662 24.15 14.61 -10.62
N TYR A 663 23.56 15.62 -11.27
CA TYR A 663 23.77 17.04 -10.95
C TYR A 663 22.77 17.57 -9.90
N GLY A 664 21.79 16.76 -9.49
CA GLY A 664 20.71 17.15 -8.60
C GLY A 664 21.07 17.25 -7.12
N ASN A 665 22.24 16.73 -6.70
CA ASN A 665 22.72 16.69 -5.30
C ASN A 665 21.66 16.21 -4.27
N ARG A 666 20.71 15.40 -4.72
CA ARG A 666 19.62 14.80 -3.94
C ARG A 666 19.52 13.33 -4.31
N GLN A 667 19.34 12.48 -3.30
CA GLN A 667 19.26 11.03 -3.43
C GLN A 667 17.85 10.55 -3.79
N LEU A 668 16.82 11.32 -3.43
CA LEU A 668 15.42 10.99 -3.66
C LEU A 668 14.75 12.05 -4.54
N TRP A 669 14.23 11.60 -5.69
CA TRP A 669 13.43 12.40 -6.61
C TRP A 669 12.11 11.70 -6.86
N GLU A 670 11.02 12.44 -6.73
CA GLU A 670 9.67 11.94 -6.97
C GLU A 670 8.99 12.76 -8.05
N PHE A 671 8.26 12.09 -8.94
CA PHE A 671 7.37 12.77 -9.86
C PHE A 671 6.13 13.20 -9.09
N GLY A 672 5.85 14.50 -9.11
CA GLY A 672 4.72 15.05 -8.38
C GLY A 672 3.38 14.71 -9.03
N TRP A 673 2.29 14.99 -8.30
CA TRP A 673 0.94 14.66 -8.72
C TRP A 673 0.53 15.30 -10.06
N ALA A 674 1.07 16.48 -10.41
CA ALA A 674 0.71 17.16 -11.66
C ALA A 674 1.20 16.40 -12.90
N TYR A 675 2.37 15.76 -12.79
CA TYR A 675 2.87 14.87 -13.83
C TYR A 675 1.94 13.65 -14.00
N GLY A 676 1.44 13.07 -12.90
CA GLY A 676 0.43 12.01 -12.92
C GLY A 676 -0.91 12.46 -13.55
N VAL A 677 -1.33 13.70 -13.29
CA VAL A 677 -2.52 14.31 -13.93
C VAL A 677 -2.35 14.40 -15.45
N GLY A 678 -1.14 14.66 -15.95
CA GLY A 678 -0.84 14.62 -17.39
C GLY A 678 -1.10 13.24 -18.02
N TRP A 679 -0.72 12.15 -17.34
CA TRP A 679 -1.06 10.79 -17.77
C TRP A 679 -2.56 10.52 -17.72
N GLY A 680 -3.24 11.01 -16.67
CA GLY A 680 -4.70 10.96 -16.59
C GLY A 680 -5.37 11.63 -17.80
N ALA A 681 -4.91 12.82 -18.19
CA ALA A 681 -5.39 13.52 -19.37
C ALA A 681 -5.16 12.70 -20.67
N ALA A 682 -3.99 12.07 -20.82
CA ALA A 682 -3.71 11.22 -21.98
C ALA A 682 -4.65 10.00 -22.06
N ILE A 683 -4.99 9.37 -20.94
CA ILE A 683 -5.92 8.23 -20.88
C ILE A 683 -7.33 8.65 -21.29
N PHE A 684 -7.85 9.76 -20.74
CA PHE A 684 -9.18 10.26 -21.11
C PHE A 684 -9.25 10.68 -22.58
N LEU A 685 -8.17 11.28 -23.10
CA LEU A 685 -8.07 11.68 -24.50
C LEU A 685 -8.02 10.46 -25.43
N PHE A 686 -7.26 9.43 -25.09
CA PHE A 686 -7.27 8.15 -25.79
C PHE A 686 -8.65 7.50 -25.77
N GLY A 687 -9.31 7.48 -24.61
CA GLY A 687 -10.68 6.99 -24.46
C GLY A 687 -11.68 7.74 -25.35
N ALA A 688 -11.58 9.07 -25.43
CA ALA A 688 -12.42 9.89 -26.31
C ALA A 688 -12.22 9.55 -27.80
N ILE A 689 -10.97 9.34 -28.23
CA ILE A 689 -10.64 8.91 -29.60
C ILE A 689 -11.26 7.55 -29.91
N VAL A 690 -11.09 6.57 -29.03
CA VAL A 690 -11.64 5.22 -29.20
C VAL A 690 -13.16 5.26 -29.28
N LEU A 691 -13.82 6.02 -28.39
CA LEU A 691 -15.28 6.15 -28.41
C LEU A 691 -15.82 6.76 -29.71
N LEU A 692 -15.11 7.72 -30.30
CA LEU A 692 -15.48 8.28 -31.61
C LEU A 692 -15.17 7.34 -32.78
N LEU A 693 -14.18 6.46 -32.66
CA LEU A 693 -13.81 5.48 -33.70
C LEU A 693 -14.68 4.21 -33.69
N CYS A 694 -15.07 3.74 -32.50
CA CYS A 694 -15.90 2.54 -32.32
C CYS A 694 -17.33 2.75 -32.83
N ASP A 695 -17.81 3.99 -32.93
CA ASP A 695 -19.15 4.30 -33.46
C ASP A 695 -19.18 4.32 -35.00
N LYS A 696 -18.57 3.29 -35.63
CA LYS A 696 -18.46 3.13 -37.09
C LYS A 696 -19.63 2.36 -37.71
N GLU A 697 -20.49 1.75 -36.91
CA GLU A 697 -21.61 0.96 -37.40
C GLU A 697 -22.84 1.84 -37.53
N THR A 698 -23.15 2.24 -38.77
CA THR A 698 -24.44 2.72 -39.28
C THR A 698 -25.36 3.38 -38.25
N ASP A 699 -25.62 4.69 -38.39
CA ASP A 699 -26.87 5.28 -37.90
C ASP A 699 -28.00 4.45 -38.55
N GLU A 700 -28.44 3.37 -37.91
CA GLU A 700 -29.54 2.53 -38.38
C GLU A 700 -30.75 3.45 -38.36
N ILE A 701 -31.19 3.85 -39.55
CA ILE A 701 -32.43 4.58 -39.71
C ILE A 701 -33.52 3.57 -39.35
N TYR A 702 -33.98 3.59 -38.10
CA TYR A 702 -35.17 2.84 -37.71
C TYR A 702 -36.35 3.47 -38.45
N TYR A 703 -36.80 2.80 -39.51
CA TYR A 703 -38.04 3.15 -40.19
C TYR A 703 -39.20 2.66 -39.32
N LYS A 704 -39.82 3.57 -38.57
CA LYS A 704 -41.07 3.26 -37.89
C LYS A 704 -42.21 3.52 -38.87
N GLU A 705 -42.70 2.46 -39.52
CA GLU A 705 -43.95 2.55 -40.29
C GLU A 705 -45.11 2.79 -39.32
N ARG A 706 -45.82 3.92 -39.48
CA ARG A 706 -47.15 4.10 -38.89
C ARG A 706 -48.19 3.90 -39.99
N THR A 707 -48.99 2.85 -39.87
CA THR A 707 -50.23 2.70 -40.62
C THR A 707 -51.33 3.47 -39.89
N ILE A 708 -51.78 4.57 -40.46
CA ILE A 708 -52.94 5.29 -39.94
C ILE A 708 -54.18 4.60 -40.50
N ILE A 709 -54.84 3.77 -39.68
CA ILE A 709 -56.15 3.22 -40.02
C ILE A 709 -57.19 4.24 -39.54
N HIS A 710 -57.93 4.83 -40.49
CA HIS A 710 -59.09 5.65 -40.14
C HIS A 710 -60.23 4.70 -39.73
N GLU A 711 -60.45 4.51 -38.43
CA GLU A 711 -61.66 3.87 -37.92
C GLU A 711 -62.86 4.78 -38.25
N ASN A 712 -63.73 4.31 -39.15
CA ASN A 712 -65.05 4.91 -39.33
C ASN A 712 -65.83 4.66 -38.04
N GLY A 713 -66.24 5.76 -37.40
CA GLY A 713 -67.00 5.72 -36.15
C GLY A 713 -68.25 4.85 -36.24
N ASP A 714 -68.42 4.00 -35.24
CA ASP A 714 -69.63 3.23 -35.00
C ASP A 714 -70.84 4.16 -34.89
N SER A 715 -71.75 3.99 -35.85
CA SER A 715 -73.13 4.39 -35.76
C SER A 715 -73.90 3.37 -34.92
N LYS A 716 -74.28 3.73 -33.69
CA LYS A 716 -75.50 3.22 -33.05
C LYS A 716 -76.22 4.32 -32.28
N ALA A 717 -77.42 4.64 -32.78
CA ALA A 717 -78.54 5.16 -32.01
C ALA A 717 -79.06 4.10 -31.02
#